data_AF-A0A6P1P2Z8-F1
#
_entry.id   AF-A0A6P1P2Z8-F1
#
_cell.length_a   1.000
_cell.length_b   1.000
_cell.length_c   1.000
_cell.angle_alpha   90.00
_cell.angle_beta   90.00
_cell.angle_gamma   90.00
#
_symmetry.space_group_name_H-M   'P 1'
#
loop_
_entity.id
_entity.type
_entity.pdbx_description
1 polymer ?
#
loop_
_entity_poly.entity_id
_entity_poly.type
_entity_poly.pdbx_seq_one_letter_code
_entity_poly.pdbx_strand_id
1 'polypeptide(L)'
;MKARLHFLVFTALLLLSGQAMAQSKVIYDQKRHESVAISSIDNQTLARMAEELEMPSNRRTRLLLPIEFEQQERITKSGGQITLSVQVRNVRVRDRVPYRGFDMAQAFDPSVMSAKVQLLGREDKVLQTITVASKDINRDGSAELVQATIQDTSAFEGYKLRVIDRNLDFSARNRNAVSERIGLVKEYYEMDNRLAQLSRELQAINPNDIDYLAQHKDRLISLQANLDRLERKNLDRELDLNQNDPIQLRRKMKDLAYQFKERALALDQMYARLPEIFYSRGLELAMNGNVRGGRDFFMRSIQANPAFAPSHLQLARLDLKEGYVKEAGQRTRDILNGMQPDPETYRFAQELALDIQNDYVREGERLNNQGKYREALQEFEDAREFCRSISSLRCRPELWDRGIAQAKNGIYDNYLKAGQQALAQKQLGQAEKIARDAQAFAQQNKTAIGDDVDARNLMREVQQQYYANFMADGRKALQAKQFSNALTAFEKAKDKALDYQLKEQADAVSLTRQAAKPVLLAKIGVAEQQALGNLLAQARTAAGEVSAMQVKYGLVNDKDLDVKFRGLSQRIFSQECQNAQSAYDQYYRTALQLSSEKKFYLAANALEEAIASARENGGCAISSATADVELTRIDAPARYQEMLIQVDALVSKGQMAEAVQTYLQAGQQYQDADLARFGLVHAQLVNFGVQHANKTFIAEVTKYAAANAEPVAAIDLLKRLIVLDYSGYNLNKLQELVGEQLATRDAQANPKANYKAMAETYTAGNKDLKKLNKAYQKKFKKLT
;
A
#
# COMPACT_ATOMS: atom_id res chain seq x y z
N MET A 1 50.34 11.25 32.18
CA MET A 1 51.22 10.93 31.02
C MET A 1 51.60 12.24 30.37
N LYS A 2 52.90 12.60 30.37
CA LYS A 2 53.58 13.65 29.54
C LYS A 2 53.03 15.09 29.61
N ALA A 3 53.79 16.15 29.86
CA ALA A 3 55.23 16.43 29.94
C ALA A 3 55.36 17.77 30.71
N ARG A 4 56.26 18.00 31.67
CA ARG A 4 57.74 17.94 31.63
C ARG A 4 58.33 18.48 30.33
N LEU A 5 58.19 19.78 30.07
CA LEU A 5 59.14 20.51 29.22
C LEU A 5 59.21 22.03 29.40
N HIS A 6 58.88 22.64 30.54
CA HIS A 6 59.16 24.07 30.76
C HIS A 6 60.00 24.36 32.02
N PHE A 7 60.64 23.32 32.57
CA PHE A 7 61.44 23.36 33.80
C PHE A 7 62.91 23.77 33.59
N LEU A 8 63.27 24.37 32.44
CA LEU A 8 64.68 24.60 32.07
C LEU A 8 64.97 25.94 31.38
N VAL A 9 64.05 26.91 31.44
CA VAL A 9 64.27 28.26 30.87
C VAL A 9 64.16 29.38 31.91
N PHE A 10 63.61 29.16 33.11
CA PHE A 10 63.47 30.25 34.09
C PHE A 10 64.57 30.32 35.18
N THR A 11 65.47 29.33 35.24
CA THR A 11 66.62 29.31 36.16
C THR A 11 67.85 30.06 35.65
N ALA A 12 67.76 30.74 34.50
CA ALA A 12 68.84 31.53 33.89
C ALA A 12 68.57 33.06 33.84
N LEU A 13 67.57 33.55 34.57
CA LEU A 13 67.36 35.00 34.80
C LEU A 13 67.41 35.38 36.29
N LEU A 14 68.14 34.60 37.08
CA LEU A 14 68.31 34.78 38.54
C LEU A 14 69.63 35.47 38.93
N LEU A 15 70.39 36.07 38.00
CA LEU A 15 71.63 36.79 38.30
C LEU A 15 71.90 38.04 37.45
N LEU A 16 70.88 38.74 36.93
CA LEU A 16 71.06 40.05 36.28
C LEU A 16 69.87 40.98 36.56
N SER A 17 69.91 41.63 37.72
CA SER A 17 69.34 42.95 38.09
C SER A 17 68.95 42.96 39.57
N GLY A 18 69.97 42.93 40.42
CA GLY A 18 69.85 43.51 41.76
C GLY A 18 69.64 45.02 41.63
N GLN A 19 68.45 45.44 41.23
CA GLN A 19 67.97 46.79 41.49
C GLN A 19 67.29 46.70 42.84
N ALA A 20 67.98 47.19 43.87
CA ALA A 20 67.36 47.50 45.15
C ALA A 20 66.09 48.30 44.86
N MET A 21 64.90 47.71 45.05
CA MET A 21 63.67 48.48 45.11
C MET A 21 63.88 49.45 46.26
N ALA A 22 64.07 50.73 45.91
CA ALA A 22 64.20 51.80 46.87
C ALA A 22 62.92 51.80 47.72
N GLN A 23 62.99 51.22 48.92
CA GLN A 23 61.91 51.22 49.89
C GLN A 23 61.49 52.68 50.10
N SER A 24 60.29 53.03 49.62
CA SER A 24 59.76 54.37 49.82
C SER A 24 59.45 54.54 51.30
N LYS A 25 60.26 55.31 52.01
CA LYS A 25 60.07 55.61 53.43
C LYS A 25 59.00 56.69 53.56
N VAL A 26 57.94 56.46 54.32
CA VAL A 26 56.99 57.52 54.68
C VAL A 26 57.72 58.44 55.66
N ILE A 27 57.84 59.71 55.31
CA ILE A 27 58.55 60.70 56.13
C ILE A 27 57.60 61.71 56.77
N TYR A 28 56.35 61.77 56.29
CA TYR A 28 55.26 62.53 56.90
C TYR A 28 53.93 61.88 56.53
N ASP A 29 53.02 61.71 57.49
CA ASP A 29 51.65 61.28 57.27
C ASP A 29 50.77 61.89 58.36
N GLN A 30 49.78 62.67 57.96
CA GLN A 30 48.84 63.29 58.86
C GLN A 30 47.42 63.12 58.33
N LYS A 31 46.54 62.59 59.18
CA LYS A 31 45.10 62.53 58.96
C LYS A 31 44.38 63.50 59.88
N ARG A 32 43.40 64.22 59.35
CA ARG A 32 42.55 65.14 60.10
C ARG A 32 41.10 64.94 59.68
N HIS A 33 40.20 65.02 60.65
CA HIS A 33 38.79 65.20 60.38
C HIS A 33 38.53 66.70 60.36
N GLU A 34 37.94 67.19 59.28
CA GLU A 34 37.71 68.59 59.02
C GLU A 34 36.20 68.83 58.93
N SER A 35 35.77 69.98 59.44
CA SER A 35 34.38 70.43 59.37
C SER A 35 34.35 71.89 58.93
N VAL A 36 33.63 72.17 57.85
CA VAL A 36 33.47 73.52 57.28
C VAL A 36 31.99 73.80 57.08
N ALA A 37 31.53 74.99 57.45
CA ALA A 37 30.15 75.40 57.19
C ALA A 37 30.08 76.27 55.94
N ILE A 38 29.28 75.86 54.96
CA ILE A 38 29.01 76.67 53.75
C ILE A 38 27.64 77.30 53.90
N SER A 39 27.58 78.62 53.72
CA SER A 39 26.36 79.41 53.83
C SER A 39 25.88 79.85 52.45
N SER A 40 24.58 79.71 52.20
CA SER A 40 23.92 80.19 50.98
C SER A 40 24.05 81.69 50.73
N ILE A 41 24.39 82.49 51.76
CA ILE A 41 24.67 83.93 51.58
C ILE A 41 26.02 84.13 50.88
N ASP A 42 26.98 83.24 51.15
CA ASP A 42 28.38 83.40 50.78
C ASP A 42 28.75 82.55 49.56
N ASN A 43 27.86 81.64 49.13
CA ASN A 43 28.02 80.79 47.95
C ASN A 43 26.80 80.91 47.01
N GLN A 44 27.00 81.52 45.84
CA GLN A 44 25.92 81.79 44.88
C GLN A 44 25.30 80.51 44.29
N THR A 45 26.07 79.43 44.14
CA THR A 45 25.55 78.16 43.63
C THR A 45 24.65 77.50 44.66
N LEU A 46 25.05 77.52 45.93
CA LEU A 46 24.22 77.06 47.04
C LEU A 46 22.94 77.89 47.19
N ALA A 47 23.01 79.22 47.00
CA ALA A 47 21.83 80.09 47.01
C ALA A 47 20.78 79.66 45.98
N ARG A 48 21.20 79.39 44.74
CA ARG A 48 20.31 78.94 43.66
C ARG A 48 19.69 77.57 43.95
N MET A 49 20.46 76.63 44.52
CA MET A 49 19.93 75.33 44.92
C MET A 49 18.96 75.44 46.10
N ALA A 50 19.18 76.39 47.03
CA ALA A 50 18.24 76.67 48.12
C ALA A 50 16.93 77.31 47.61
N GLU A 51 16.99 78.17 46.60
CA GLU A 51 15.80 78.72 45.92
C GLU A 51 14.95 77.62 45.27
N GLU A 52 15.57 76.60 44.69
CA GLU A 52 14.85 75.44 44.13
C GLU A 52 14.08 74.64 45.20
N LEU A 53 14.52 74.68 46.47
CA LEU A 53 13.79 74.12 47.61
C LEU A 53 12.67 75.04 48.14
N GLU A 54 12.37 76.15 47.45
CA GLU A 54 11.40 77.17 47.90
C GLU A 54 11.80 77.78 49.26
N MET A 55 13.08 77.75 49.63
CA MET A 55 13.58 78.37 50.86
C MET A 55 13.82 79.88 50.62
N PRO A 56 13.20 80.78 51.40
CA PRO A 56 13.35 82.22 51.17
C PRO A 56 14.78 82.71 51.43
N SER A 57 15.39 83.39 50.46
CA SER A 57 16.71 84.02 50.59
C SER A 57 16.62 85.37 51.33
N ASN A 58 16.48 85.33 52.67
CA ASN A 58 16.69 86.50 53.52
C ASN A 58 17.67 86.17 54.66
N ARG A 59 18.25 87.18 55.32
CA ARG A 59 19.28 86.99 56.37
C ARG A 59 18.82 86.14 57.57
N ARG A 60 17.52 85.91 57.76
CA ARG A 60 16.97 85.09 58.85
C ARG A 60 16.72 83.63 58.45
N THR A 61 16.75 83.30 57.16
CA THR A 61 16.46 81.96 56.60
C THR A 61 17.58 81.47 55.68
N ARG A 62 18.84 81.65 56.09
CA ARG A 62 20.00 81.13 55.36
C ARG A 62 20.09 79.61 55.49
N LEU A 63 20.26 78.91 54.36
CA LEU A 63 20.72 77.52 54.36
C LEU A 63 22.19 77.49 54.76
N LEU A 64 22.50 76.80 55.87
CA LEU A 64 23.84 76.58 56.38
C LEU A 64 24.11 75.08 56.35
N LEU A 65 25.11 74.67 55.57
CA LEU A 65 25.49 73.27 55.42
C LEU A 65 26.81 72.99 56.14
N PRO A 66 26.78 72.29 57.28
CA PRO A 66 28.00 71.76 57.88
C PRO A 66 28.47 70.56 57.04
N ILE A 67 29.60 70.74 56.39
CA ILE A 67 30.28 69.72 55.60
C ILE A 67 31.38 69.12 56.46
N GLU A 68 31.41 67.80 56.54
CA GLU A 68 32.51 67.06 57.16
C GLU A 68 33.26 66.24 56.10
N PHE A 69 34.58 66.08 56.31
CA PHE A 69 35.42 65.25 55.47
C PHE A 69 36.69 64.83 56.21
N GLU A 70 37.35 63.80 55.70
CA GLU A 70 38.66 63.37 56.16
C GLU A 70 39.73 63.86 55.19
N GLN A 71 40.73 64.56 55.69
CA GLN A 71 41.90 65.01 54.92
C GLN A 71 43.11 64.17 55.33
N GLN A 72 43.83 63.63 54.34
CA GLN A 72 45.11 62.96 54.56
C GLN A 72 46.21 63.63 53.73
N GLU A 73 47.27 64.01 54.42
CA GLU A 73 48.47 64.62 53.87
C GLU A 73 49.63 63.65 54.08
N ARG A 74 50.35 63.27 53.02
CA ARG A 74 51.41 62.27 53.08
C ARG A 74 52.60 62.66 52.22
N ILE A 75 53.80 62.45 52.75
CA ILE A 75 55.06 62.55 52.01
C ILE A 75 55.80 61.22 52.10
N THR A 76 56.18 60.68 50.94
CA THR A 76 57.05 59.50 50.84
C THR A 76 58.36 59.87 50.16
N LYS A 77 59.47 59.33 50.65
CA LYS A 77 60.82 59.52 50.08
C LYS A 77 61.32 58.21 49.51
N SER A 78 61.72 58.21 48.24
CA SER A 78 62.37 57.06 47.60
C SER A 78 63.58 57.56 46.83
N GLY A 79 64.78 57.14 47.24
CA GLY A 79 66.03 57.70 46.73
C GLY A 79 66.15 59.21 46.96
N GLY A 80 66.53 59.94 45.92
CA GLY A 80 66.64 61.42 45.92
C GLY A 80 65.32 62.15 45.63
N GLN A 81 64.17 61.48 45.63
CA GLN A 81 62.87 62.09 45.32
C GLN A 81 61.91 62.02 46.51
N ILE A 82 61.12 63.08 46.68
CA ILE A 82 59.98 63.14 47.60
C ILE A 82 58.69 63.22 46.79
N THR A 83 57.70 62.40 47.16
CA THR A 83 56.34 62.43 46.59
C THR A 83 55.37 62.96 47.64
N LEU A 84 54.66 64.02 47.28
CA LEU A 84 53.62 64.67 48.07
C LEU A 84 52.27 64.14 47.62
N SER A 85 51.42 63.74 48.55
CA SER A 85 50.03 63.36 48.31
C SER A 85 49.11 64.04 49.31
N VAL A 86 48.07 64.69 48.81
CA VAL A 86 46.97 65.22 49.62
C VAL A 86 45.67 64.69 49.05
N GLN A 87 44.92 63.95 49.86
CA GLN A 87 43.62 63.40 49.50
C GLN A 87 42.56 63.78 50.53
N VAL A 88 41.32 63.91 50.06
CA VAL A 88 40.13 64.02 50.90
C VAL A 88 39.20 62.83 50.66
N ARG A 89 38.46 62.43 51.68
CA ARG A 89 37.49 61.32 51.65
C ARG A 89 36.26 61.68 52.47
N ASN A 90 35.16 60.99 52.21
CA ASN A 90 33.90 61.14 52.96
C ASN A 90 33.38 62.58 53.00
N VAL A 91 33.59 63.37 51.95
CA VAL A 91 33.02 64.72 51.86
C VAL A 91 31.50 64.62 51.78
N ARG A 92 30.81 65.06 52.84
CA ARG A 92 29.35 65.00 52.93
C ARG A 92 28.76 66.09 53.80
N VAL A 93 27.50 66.43 53.56
CA VAL A 93 26.69 67.22 54.49
C VAL A 93 26.39 66.36 55.71
N ARG A 94 26.76 66.85 56.89
CA ARG A 94 26.56 66.13 58.16
C ARG A 94 25.10 66.16 58.61
N ASP A 95 24.48 67.32 58.49
CA ASP A 95 23.15 67.57 59.03
C ASP A 95 22.09 67.31 57.95
N ARG A 96 20.90 66.89 58.39
CA ARG A 96 19.77 66.64 57.49
C ARG A 96 19.30 67.94 56.84
N VAL A 97 18.90 67.85 55.57
CA VAL A 97 18.32 68.98 54.83
C VAL A 97 16.87 68.62 54.51
N PRO A 98 15.91 68.90 55.41
CA PRO A 98 14.54 68.47 55.23
C PRO A 98 13.84 69.26 54.12
N TYR A 99 13.18 68.54 53.20
CA TYR A 99 12.28 69.09 52.19
C TYR A 99 11.03 68.22 52.06
N ARG A 100 9.87 68.79 52.42
CA ARG A 100 8.55 68.11 52.38
C ARG A 100 8.60 66.69 52.96
N GLY A 101 9.25 66.54 54.12
CA GLY A 101 9.41 65.27 54.82
C GLY A 101 10.65 64.48 54.43
N PHE A 102 11.24 64.66 53.25
CA PHE A 102 12.41 63.90 52.80
C PHE A 102 13.72 64.59 53.12
N ASP A 103 14.79 63.80 53.27
CA ASP A 103 16.13 64.32 53.45
C ASP A 103 16.81 64.57 52.10
N MET A 104 17.36 65.77 51.94
CA MET A 104 18.07 66.23 50.75
C MET A 104 19.58 66.26 50.95
N ALA A 105 20.11 65.97 52.15
CA ALA A 105 21.51 66.20 52.52
C ALA A 105 22.51 65.70 51.46
N GLN A 106 22.33 64.47 50.96
CA GLN A 106 23.20 63.88 49.94
C GLN A 106 23.24 64.65 48.61
N ALA A 107 22.12 65.26 48.19
CA ALA A 107 22.09 66.08 46.98
C ALA A 107 22.96 67.35 47.11
N PHE A 108 23.19 67.77 48.35
CA PHE A 108 24.00 68.92 48.74
C PHE A 108 25.44 68.54 49.13
N ASP A 109 25.92 67.32 48.88
CA ASP A 109 27.32 66.97 49.11
C ASP A 109 28.22 67.75 48.11
N PRO A 110 29.17 68.60 48.55
CA PRO A 110 29.97 69.41 47.65
C PRO A 110 30.68 68.57 46.58
N SER A 111 30.67 69.08 45.35
CA SER A 111 31.27 68.37 44.21
C SER A 111 32.64 68.89 43.82
N VAL A 112 33.07 70.03 44.33
CA VAL A 112 34.32 70.68 43.93
C VAL A 112 35.05 71.17 45.18
N MET A 113 36.38 71.04 45.17
CA MET A 113 37.26 71.59 46.20
C MET A 113 38.42 72.35 45.58
N SER A 114 38.70 73.53 46.13
CA SER A 114 39.92 74.29 45.86
C SER A 114 40.73 74.41 47.16
N ALA A 115 42.05 74.37 47.05
CA ALA A 115 42.94 74.54 48.19
C ALA A 115 44.33 75.00 47.74
N LYS A 116 45.15 75.49 48.68
CA LYS A 116 46.59 75.64 48.46
C LYS A 116 47.33 74.68 49.38
N VAL A 117 48.22 73.88 48.79
CA VAL A 117 49.05 72.93 49.53
C VAL A 117 50.46 73.47 49.63
N GLN A 118 50.91 73.74 50.85
CA GLN A 118 52.25 74.21 51.14
C GLN A 118 53.14 73.04 51.56
N LEU A 119 54.28 72.88 50.89
CA LEU A 119 55.39 72.07 51.38
C LEU A 119 56.26 72.93 52.29
N LEU A 120 56.51 72.45 53.51
CA LEU A 120 57.25 73.15 54.54
C LEU A 120 58.55 72.43 54.86
N GLY A 121 59.61 73.21 55.05
CA GLY A 121 60.93 72.75 55.49
C GLY A 121 61.20 73.07 56.95
N ARG A 122 62.50 73.20 57.30
CA ARG A 122 62.95 73.57 58.64
C ARG A 122 62.31 74.88 59.11
N GLU A 123 61.93 74.93 60.39
CA GLU A 123 61.27 76.10 61.03
C GLU A 123 59.98 76.56 60.33
N ASP A 124 59.23 75.63 59.73
CA ASP A 124 57.96 75.89 59.03
C ASP A 124 58.09 76.88 57.85
N LYS A 125 59.29 77.05 57.29
CA LYS A 125 59.51 77.86 56.09
C LYS A 125 58.84 77.21 54.88
N VAL A 126 58.02 77.97 54.17
CA VAL A 126 57.34 77.52 52.94
C VAL A 126 58.37 77.34 51.83
N LEU A 127 58.49 76.10 51.33
CA LEU A 127 59.39 75.72 50.24
C LEU A 127 58.69 75.78 48.88
N GLN A 128 57.44 75.33 48.83
CA GLN A 128 56.62 75.37 47.63
C GLN A 128 55.15 75.51 48.00
N THR A 129 54.40 76.24 47.18
CA THR A 129 52.93 76.28 47.28
C THR A 129 52.34 75.76 45.97
N ILE A 130 51.51 74.72 46.05
CA ILE A 130 50.78 74.14 44.93
C ILE A 130 49.34 74.65 45.04
N THR A 131 48.87 75.35 44.02
CA THR A 131 47.47 75.81 43.97
C THR A 131 46.62 74.75 43.30
N VAL A 132 45.61 74.27 44.00
CA VAL A 132 44.58 73.34 43.50
C VAL A 132 43.35 74.18 43.22
N ALA A 133 43.10 74.46 41.94
CA ALA A 133 41.89 75.15 41.51
C ALA A 133 40.84 74.12 41.05
N SER A 134 39.64 74.19 41.63
CA SER A 134 38.44 73.48 41.19
C SER A 134 38.62 71.98 40.92
N LYS A 135 39.11 71.23 41.91
CA LYS A 135 39.21 69.77 41.83
C LYS A 135 37.85 69.12 42.06
N ASP A 136 37.42 68.25 41.15
CA ASP A 136 36.21 67.46 41.32
C ASP A 136 36.35 66.44 42.45
N ILE A 137 35.31 66.37 43.29
CA ILE A 137 35.07 65.34 44.29
C ILE A 137 34.23 64.25 43.63
N ASN A 138 34.66 63.00 43.75
CA ASN A 138 33.94 61.84 43.26
C ASN A 138 32.61 61.63 44.00
N ARG A 139 31.71 60.81 43.45
CA ARG A 139 30.40 60.53 44.07
C ARG A 139 30.49 59.81 45.41
N ASP A 140 31.62 59.17 45.70
CA ASP A 140 31.92 58.53 46.99
C ASP A 140 32.50 59.53 48.02
N GLY A 141 32.53 60.82 47.69
CA GLY A 141 33.08 61.87 48.55
C GLY A 141 34.60 61.92 48.58
N SER A 142 35.30 61.27 47.65
CA SER A 142 36.77 61.26 47.58
C SER A 142 37.35 62.21 46.53
N ALA A 143 38.51 62.82 46.81
CA ALA A 143 39.27 63.57 45.81
C ALA A 143 40.77 63.54 46.12
N GLU A 144 41.61 63.35 45.11
CA GLU A 144 43.05 63.56 45.22
C GLU A 144 43.39 64.99 44.80
N LEU A 145 43.69 65.83 45.78
CA LEU A 145 43.94 67.27 45.59
C LEU A 145 45.32 67.50 44.97
N VAL A 146 46.33 66.79 45.45
CA VAL A 146 47.72 66.88 44.94
C VAL A 146 48.35 65.51 44.92
N GLN A 147 49.01 65.18 43.81
CA GLN A 147 50.02 64.13 43.73
C GLN A 147 51.19 64.67 42.91
N ALA A 148 52.32 64.93 43.55
CA ALA A 148 53.48 65.54 42.88
C ALA A 148 54.78 64.94 43.39
N THR A 149 55.73 64.69 42.49
CA THR A 149 57.06 64.22 42.82
C THR A 149 58.07 65.33 42.56
N ILE A 150 58.93 65.60 43.54
CA ILE A 150 59.93 66.67 43.50
C ILE A 150 61.29 66.05 43.87
N GLN A 151 62.37 66.57 43.29
CA GLN A 151 63.73 66.18 43.65
C GLN A 151 64.09 66.77 45.02
N ASP A 152 64.59 65.92 45.93
CA ASP A 152 65.02 66.31 47.27
C ASP A 152 66.46 66.83 47.23
N THR A 153 66.61 68.14 47.03
CA THR A 153 67.91 68.82 46.99
C THR A 153 68.41 69.25 48.36
N SER A 154 67.83 68.75 49.45
CA SER A 154 68.10 69.20 50.82
C SER A 154 68.79 68.14 51.68
N ALA A 155 69.63 68.58 52.62
CA ALA A 155 70.23 67.71 53.65
C ALA A 155 69.39 67.64 54.94
N PHE A 156 68.16 68.13 54.92
CA PHE A 156 67.30 68.28 56.10
C PHE A 156 66.25 67.17 56.20
N GLU A 157 66.00 66.71 57.42
CA GLU A 157 64.90 65.79 57.74
C GLU A 157 63.76 66.54 58.46
N GLY A 158 62.51 66.33 58.05
CA GLY A 158 61.33 66.90 58.74
C GLY A 158 60.34 67.68 57.86
N TYR A 159 60.20 67.32 56.58
CA TYR A 159 59.18 67.91 55.71
C TYR A 159 57.76 67.76 56.29
N LYS A 160 56.95 68.81 56.13
CA LYS A 160 55.51 68.77 56.45
C LYS A 160 54.70 69.30 55.28
N LEU A 161 53.48 68.81 55.15
CA LEU A 161 52.47 69.47 54.33
C LEU A 161 51.58 70.35 55.22
N ARG A 162 51.01 71.37 54.59
CA ARG A 162 49.95 72.19 55.19
C ARG A 162 48.99 72.60 54.10
N VAL A 163 47.74 72.21 54.25
CA VAL A 163 46.66 72.67 53.37
C VAL A 163 46.04 73.95 53.95
N ILE A 164 46.04 75.02 53.17
CA ILE A 164 45.43 76.32 53.50
C ILE A 164 44.42 76.73 52.41
N ASP A 165 43.67 77.81 52.64
CA ASP A 165 42.69 78.38 51.69
C ASP A 165 41.72 77.34 51.10
N ARG A 166 41.20 76.45 51.96
CA ARG A 166 40.28 75.39 51.56
C ARG A 166 38.91 75.97 51.27
N ASN A 167 38.43 75.82 50.05
CA ASN A 167 37.09 76.21 49.64
C ASN A 167 36.37 75.02 49.00
N LEU A 168 35.18 74.71 49.50
CA LEU A 168 34.30 73.68 48.95
C LEU A 168 33.19 74.38 48.17
N ASP A 169 32.85 73.84 47.00
CA ASP A 169 31.89 74.43 46.10
C ASP A 169 31.03 73.38 45.39
N PHE A 170 29.99 73.88 44.73
CA PHE A 170 28.96 73.11 44.06
C PHE A 170 29.05 73.30 42.55
N SER A 171 28.79 72.24 41.81
CA SER A 171 28.76 72.26 40.34
C SER A 171 27.36 72.03 39.82
N ALA A 172 27.21 72.05 38.48
CA ALA A 172 25.98 71.62 37.81
C ALA A 172 25.53 70.22 38.23
N ARG A 173 26.45 69.33 38.63
CA ARG A 173 26.13 68.00 39.15
C ARG A 173 25.25 68.06 40.41
N ASN A 174 25.57 68.96 41.34
CA ASN A 174 24.78 69.14 42.55
C ASN A 174 23.40 69.69 42.25
N ARG A 175 23.32 70.69 41.37
CA ARG A 175 22.05 71.27 40.96
C ARG A 175 21.13 70.22 40.33
N ASN A 176 21.67 69.38 39.45
CA ASN A 176 20.91 68.27 38.86
C ASN A 176 20.45 67.28 39.93
N ALA A 177 21.32 66.90 40.88
CA ALA A 177 20.96 66.01 41.98
C ALA A 177 19.83 66.58 42.86
N VAL A 178 19.86 67.89 43.15
CA VAL A 178 18.79 68.59 43.88
C VAL A 178 17.49 68.58 43.07
N SER A 179 17.54 68.95 41.79
CA SER A 179 16.37 68.95 40.91
C SER A 179 15.76 67.56 40.72
N GLU A 180 16.58 66.53 40.51
CA GLU A 180 16.13 65.13 40.39
C GLU A 180 15.45 64.67 41.68
N ARG A 181 16.05 64.97 42.84
CA ARG A 181 15.49 64.61 44.15
C ARG A 181 14.18 65.35 44.44
N ILE A 182 14.07 66.62 44.08
CA ILE A 182 12.81 67.39 44.13
C ILE A 182 11.75 66.74 43.24
N GLY A 183 12.14 66.32 42.02
CA GLY A 183 11.26 65.61 41.08
C GLY A 183 10.66 64.34 41.68
N LEU A 184 11.49 63.49 42.29
CA LEU A 184 11.04 62.28 42.98
C LEU A 184 10.07 62.58 44.13
N VAL A 185 10.36 63.60 44.95
CA VAL A 185 9.48 64.01 46.05
C VAL A 185 8.14 64.54 45.54
N LYS A 186 8.14 65.34 44.46
CA LYS A 186 6.89 65.81 43.82
C LYS A 186 6.08 64.63 43.29
N GLU A 187 6.72 63.70 42.59
CA GLU A 187 6.08 62.50 42.05
C GLU A 187 5.46 61.63 43.15
N TYR A 188 6.15 61.50 44.30
CA TYR A 188 5.63 60.82 45.48
C TYR A 188 4.31 61.42 45.99
N TYR A 189 4.21 62.74 46.11
CA TYR A 189 2.96 63.39 46.53
C TYR A 189 1.88 63.36 45.44
N GLU A 190 2.25 63.41 44.16
CA GLU A 190 1.31 63.23 43.05
C GLU A 190 0.72 61.81 42.99
N MET A 191 1.48 60.79 43.41
CA MET A 191 1.01 59.41 43.42
C MET A 191 -0.24 59.24 44.29
N ASP A 192 -0.40 60.03 45.36
CA ASP A 192 -1.59 59.93 46.22
C ASP A 192 -2.89 60.17 45.44
N ASN A 193 -2.91 61.25 44.64
CA ASN A 193 -4.07 61.58 43.79
C ASN A 193 -4.33 60.50 42.74
N ARG A 194 -3.27 59.94 42.15
CA ARG A 194 -3.38 58.88 41.15
C ARG A 194 -3.92 57.58 41.75
N LEU A 195 -3.46 57.19 42.94
CA LEU A 195 -3.98 56.02 43.65
C LEU A 195 -5.43 56.22 44.08
N ALA A 196 -5.79 57.42 44.57
CA ALA A 196 -7.16 57.76 44.93
C ALA A 196 -8.10 57.71 43.72
N GLN A 197 -7.63 58.17 42.54
CA GLN A 197 -8.38 58.05 41.29
C GLN A 197 -8.57 56.58 40.90
N LEU A 198 -7.52 55.77 40.90
CA LEU A 198 -7.61 54.35 40.58
C LEU A 198 -8.56 53.60 41.52
N SER A 199 -8.56 53.92 42.81
CA SER A 199 -9.48 53.32 43.77
C SER A 199 -10.95 53.67 43.47
N ARG A 200 -11.27 54.92 43.11
CA ARG A 200 -12.63 55.31 42.69
C ARG A 200 -13.07 54.59 41.41
N GLU A 201 -12.18 54.49 40.43
CA GLU A 201 -12.49 53.79 39.17
C GLU A 201 -12.66 52.28 39.38
N LEU A 202 -11.89 51.68 40.30
CA LEU A 202 -12.04 50.29 40.71
C LEU A 202 -13.39 50.05 41.42
N GLN A 203 -13.87 51.01 42.24
CA GLN A 203 -15.17 50.91 42.91
C GLN A 203 -16.35 50.96 41.94
N ALA A 204 -16.20 51.60 40.78
CA ALA A 204 -17.23 51.65 39.75
C ALA A 204 -17.40 50.33 38.98
N ILE A 205 -16.46 49.38 39.13
CA ILE A 205 -16.60 48.05 38.55
C ILE A 205 -17.61 47.26 39.38
N ASN A 206 -18.75 46.92 38.78
CA ASN A 206 -19.83 46.18 39.41
C ASN A 206 -19.85 44.72 38.91
N PRO A 207 -19.42 43.74 39.73
CA PRO A 207 -19.45 42.34 39.32
C PRO A 207 -20.84 41.75 39.14
N ASN A 208 -21.90 42.42 39.61
CA ASN A 208 -23.28 41.94 39.51
C ASN A 208 -24.03 42.46 38.28
N ASP A 209 -23.40 43.34 37.48
CA ASP A 209 -23.97 43.82 36.22
C ASP A 209 -23.64 42.84 35.10
N ILE A 210 -24.54 41.89 34.87
CA ILE A 210 -24.35 40.79 33.93
C ILE A 210 -24.28 41.30 32.48
N ASP A 211 -25.06 42.33 32.14
CA ASP A 211 -25.15 42.85 30.77
C ASP A 211 -23.84 43.52 30.33
N TYR A 212 -23.08 44.07 31.28
CA TYR A 212 -21.82 44.77 31.04
C TYR A 212 -20.59 44.05 31.63
N LEU A 213 -20.72 42.78 32.03
CA LEU A 213 -19.67 42.03 32.74
C LEU A 213 -18.34 41.96 31.97
N ALA A 214 -18.40 41.82 30.65
CA ALA A 214 -17.22 41.84 29.77
C ALA A 214 -16.50 43.19 29.80
N GLN A 215 -17.25 44.28 29.71
CA GLN A 215 -16.71 45.64 29.77
C GLN A 215 -16.09 45.91 31.15
N HIS A 216 -16.71 45.39 32.22
CA HIS A 216 -16.17 45.45 33.57
C HIS A 216 -14.83 44.69 33.72
N LYS A 217 -14.69 43.52 33.09
CA LYS A 217 -13.43 42.76 33.06
C LYS A 217 -12.33 43.49 32.31
N ASP A 218 -12.64 44.02 31.13
CA ASP A 218 -11.68 44.81 30.34
C ASP A 218 -11.24 46.07 31.08
N ARG A 219 -12.19 46.74 31.76
CA ARG A 219 -11.88 47.89 32.61
C ARG A 219 -10.96 47.49 33.75
N LEU A 220 -11.22 46.38 34.43
CA LEU A 220 -10.36 45.89 35.52
C LEU A 220 -8.92 45.67 35.04
N ILE A 221 -8.73 45.02 33.89
CA ILE A 221 -7.41 44.77 33.29
C ILE A 221 -6.70 46.08 32.98
N SER A 222 -7.42 47.05 32.39
CA SER A 222 -6.86 48.37 32.08
C SER A 222 -6.42 49.11 33.35
N LEU A 223 -7.24 49.07 34.41
CA LEU A 223 -6.92 49.69 35.69
C LEU A 223 -5.75 48.99 36.41
N GLN A 224 -5.66 47.66 36.33
CA GLN A 224 -4.53 46.89 36.88
C GLN A 224 -3.22 47.29 36.19
N ALA A 225 -3.22 47.41 34.86
CA ALA A 225 -2.05 47.88 34.12
C ALA A 225 -1.63 49.32 34.51
N ASN A 226 -2.57 50.17 34.95
CA ASN A 226 -2.25 51.48 35.50
C ASN A 226 -1.55 51.37 36.85
N LEU A 227 -2.04 50.50 37.75
CA LEU A 227 -1.40 50.25 39.04
C LEU A 227 0.02 49.72 38.85
N ASP A 228 0.21 48.71 38.01
CA ASP A 228 1.52 48.12 37.71
C ASP A 228 2.52 49.17 37.16
N ARG A 229 2.04 50.13 36.35
CA ARG A 229 2.86 51.24 35.84
C ARG A 229 3.30 52.21 36.95
N LEU A 230 2.45 52.44 37.96
CA LEU A 230 2.81 53.25 39.11
C LEU A 230 3.83 52.55 40.00
N GLU A 231 3.68 51.23 40.22
CA GLU A 231 4.63 50.44 41.00
C GLU A 231 6.04 50.43 40.40
N ARG A 232 6.15 50.35 39.07
CA ARG A 232 7.45 50.36 38.35
C ARG A 232 8.28 51.64 38.52
N LYS A 233 7.70 52.72 39.06
CA LYS A 233 8.43 53.96 39.36
C LYS A 233 9.41 53.81 40.53
N ASN A 234 9.32 52.72 41.30
CA ASN A 234 10.26 52.34 42.35
C ASN A 234 10.54 53.42 43.40
N LEU A 235 9.56 54.32 43.66
CA LEU A 235 9.72 55.38 44.67
C LEU A 235 10.03 54.84 46.06
N ASP A 236 9.59 53.61 46.39
CA ASP A 236 9.94 52.91 47.63
C ASP A 236 11.47 52.85 47.83
N ARG A 237 12.19 52.49 46.77
CA ARG A 237 13.66 52.40 46.79
C ARG A 237 14.31 53.77 46.65
N GLU A 238 13.83 54.59 45.72
CA GLU A 238 14.48 55.87 45.40
C GLU A 238 14.39 56.86 46.56
N LEU A 239 13.28 56.91 47.30
CA LEU A 239 13.08 57.83 48.43
C LEU A 239 13.29 57.17 49.81
N ASP A 240 13.67 55.89 49.84
CA ASP A 240 13.77 55.06 51.04
C ASP A 240 12.53 55.16 51.95
N LEU A 241 11.37 54.79 51.39
CA LEU A 241 10.09 54.87 52.08
C LEU A 241 9.99 53.87 53.26
N ASN A 242 10.99 53.02 53.47
CA ASN A 242 11.09 52.22 54.70
C ASN A 242 11.41 53.09 55.92
N GLN A 243 12.21 54.14 55.74
CA GLN A 243 12.61 55.05 56.81
C GLN A 243 11.60 56.18 57.00
N ASN A 244 11.05 56.72 55.90
CA ASN A 244 10.08 57.80 55.98
C ASN A 244 9.07 57.79 54.82
N ASP A 245 7.80 57.55 55.13
CA ASP A 245 6.69 57.50 54.17
C ASP A 245 5.53 58.41 54.66
N PRO A 246 5.65 59.75 54.55
CA PRO A 246 4.70 60.72 55.10
C PRO A 246 3.23 60.50 54.75
N ILE A 247 2.90 60.10 53.51
CA ILE A 247 1.52 59.84 53.06
C ILE A 247 1.13 58.34 53.12
N GLN A 248 1.98 57.49 53.69
CA GLN A 248 1.81 56.04 53.75
C GLN A 248 1.58 55.40 52.37
N LEU A 249 2.34 55.85 51.36
CA LEU A 249 2.20 55.43 49.98
C LEU A 249 2.28 53.92 49.83
N ARG A 250 3.21 53.26 50.54
CA ARG A 250 3.41 51.79 50.45
C ARG A 250 2.17 51.04 50.91
N ARG A 251 1.58 51.48 52.02
CA ARG A 251 0.34 50.91 52.55
C ARG A 251 -0.80 51.13 51.56
N LYS A 252 -0.98 52.35 51.05
CA LYS A 252 -2.03 52.67 50.08
C LYS A 252 -1.93 51.84 48.79
N MET A 253 -0.72 51.64 48.26
CA MET A 253 -0.50 50.76 47.10
C MET A 253 -0.89 49.31 47.41
N LYS A 254 -0.43 48.78 48.55
CA LYS A 254 -0.75 47.41 48.97
C LYS A 254 -2.24 47.19 49.19
N ASP A 255 -2.90 48.13 49.87
CA ASP A 255 -4.35 48.07 50.13
C ASP A 255 -5.13 48.11 48.81
N LEU A 256 -4.72 48.96 47.86
CA LEU A 256 -5.34 49.02 46.54
C LEU A 256 -5.11 47.72 45.75
N ALA A 257 -3.89 47.17 45.75
CA ALA A 257 -3.60 45.89 45.09
C ALA A 257 -4.45 44.73 45.64
N TYR A 258 -4.73 44.73 46.96
CA TYR A 258 -5.66 43.77 47.56
C TYR A 258 -7.10 43.95 47.04
N GLN A 259 -7.60 45.19 46.96
CA GLN A 259 -8.93 45.48 46.40
C GLN A 259 -9.06 45.02 44.94
N PHE A 260 -8.00 45.18 44.13
CA PHE A 260 -7.98 44.66 42.76
C PHE A 260 -8.15 43.14 42.73
N LYS A 261 -7.44 42.42 43.60
CA LYS A 261 -7.55 40.96 43.71
C LYS A 261 -8.95 40.52 44.13
N GLU A 262 -9.56 41.19 45.10
CA GLU A 262 -10.94 40.91 45.50
C GLU A 262 -11.94 41.15 44.36
N ARG A 263 -11.78 42.26 43.62
CA ARG A 263 -12.65 42.57 42.47
C ARG A 263 -12.48 41.58 41.32
N ALA A 264 -11.25 41.15 41.03
CA ALA A 264 -10.98 40.10 40.06
C ALA A 264 -11.70 38.80 40.44
N LEU A 265 -11.56 38.36 41.69
CA LEU A 265 -12.21 37.16 42.20
C LEU A 265 -13.74 37.26 42.11
N ALA A 266 -14.33 38.41 42.45
CA ALA A 266 -15.77 38.61 42.36
C ALA A 266 -16.30 38.53 40.92
N LEU A 267 -15.57 39.10 39.95
CA LEU A 267 -15.91 38.96 38.53
C LEU A 267 -15.81 37.51 38.06
N ASP A 268 -14.72 36.82 38.40
CA ASP A 268 -14.52 35.43 38.01
C ASP A 268 -15.60 34.50 38.61
N GLN A 269 -15.99 34.75 39.87
CA GLN A 269 -17.12 34.05 40.50
C GLN A 269 -18.44 34.33 39.80
N MET A 270 -18.70 35.56 39.34
CA MET A 270 -19.91 35.86 38.58
C MET A 270 -19.90 35.14 37.23
N TYR A 271 -18.78 35.19 36.49
CA TYR A 271 -18.60 34.47 35.23
C TYR A 271 -18.88 32.98 35.36
N ALA A 272 -18.38 32.35 36.44
CA ALA A 272 -18.61 30.94 36.71
C ALA A 272 -20.10 30.60 36.94
N ARG A 273 -20.89 31.56 37.46
CA ARG A 273 -22.32 31.40 37.75
C ARG A 273 -23.25 31.79 36.61
N LEU A 274 -22.75 32.44 35.55
CA LEU A 274 -23.56 32.86 34.40
C LEU A 274 -24.42 31.74 33.79
N PRO A 275 -23.90 30.50 33.58
CA PRO A 275 -24.70 29.42 33.01
C PRO A 275 -25.94 29.12 33.85
N GLU A 276 -25.81 29.11 35.18
CA GLU A 276 -26.90 28.84 36.13
C GLU A 276 -27.93 29.98 36.16
N ILE A 277 -27.46 31.24 36.09
CA ILE A 277 -28.35 32.41 36.07
C ILE A 277 -29.19 32.41 34.80
N PHE A 278 -28.54 32.24 33.65
CA PHE A 278 -29.24 32.17 32.36
C PHE A 278 -30.18 30.96 32.30
N TYR A 279 -29.77 29.80 32.81
CA TYR A 279 -30.64 28.64 32.92
C TYR A 279 -31.88 28.90 33.76
N SER A 280 -31.72 29.47 34.96
CA SER A 280 -32.83 29.78 35.87
C SER A 280 -33.82 30.75 35.25
N ARG A 281 -33.32 31.79 34.56
CA ARG A 281 -34.16 32.75 33.83
C ARG A 281 -34.87 32.10 32.65
N GLY A 282 -34.18 31.20 31.94
CA GLY A 282 -34.76 30.43 30.84
C GLY A 282 -35.92 29.55 31.30
N LEU A 283 -35.76 28.88 32.45
CA LEU A 283 -36.79 28.05 33.07
C LEU A 283 -38.01 28.88 33.47
N GLU A 284 -37.80 30.02 34.14
CA GLU A 284 -38.88 30.94 34.53
C GLU A 284 -39.69 31.42 33.32
N LEU A 285 -39.01 31.86 32.25
CA LEU A 285 -39.68 32.32 31.03
C LEU A 285 -40.46 31.20 30.34
N ALA A 286 -39.89 30.00 30.27
CA ALA A 286 -40.55 28.84 29.68
C ALA A 286 -41.80 28.42 30.49
N MET A 287 -41.71 28.41 31.83
CA MET A 287 -42.84 28.10 32.72
C MET A 287 -43.97 29.13 32.62
N ASN A 288 -43.64 30.40 32.39
CA ASN A 288 -44.60 31.49 32.20
C ASN A 288 -45.18 31.55 30.76
N GLY A 289 -44.94 30.54 29.92
CA GLY A 289 -45.47 30.43 28.56
C GLY A 289 -44.63 31.14 27.48
N ASN A 290 -43.58 31.88 27.85
CA ASN A 290 -42.65 32.47 26.89
C ASN A 290 -41.53 31.49 26.51
N VAL A 291 -41.91 30.44 25.77
CA VAL A 291 -40.99 29.38 25.35
C VAL A 291 -39.83 29.90 24.50
N ARG A 292 -40.10 30.86 23.60
CA ARG A 292 -39.06 31.48 22.76
C ARG A 292 -38.02 32.23 23.60
N GLY A 293 -38.49 33.00 24.60
CA GLY A 293 -37.61 33.67 25.56
C GLY A 293 -36.81 32.66 26.39
N GLY A 294 -37.45 31.59 26.85
CA GLY A 294 -36.77 30.49 27.55
C GLY A 294 -35.64 29.88 26.72
N ARG A 295 -35.90 29.58 25.44
CA ARG A 295 -34.91 29.05 24.48
C ARG A 295 -33.71 30.00 24.33
N ASP A 296 -33.94 31.31 24.19
CA ASP A 296 -32.86 32.31 24.09
C ASP A 296 -31.94 32.28 25.31
N PHE A 297 -32.51 32.23 26.51
CA PHE A 297 -31.74 32.18 27.75
C PHE A 297 -30.99 30.85 27.94
N PHE A 298 -31.56 29.70 27.53
CA PHE A 298 -30.80 28.44 27.49
C PHE A 298 -29.64 28.52 26.49
N MET A 299 -29.82 29.18 25.35
CA MET A 299 -28.73 29.42 24.40
C MET A 299 -27.62 30.32 24.97
N ARG A 300 -27.97 31.36 25.74
CA ARG A 300 -26.96 32.19 26.44
C ARG A 300 -26.22 31.40 27.53
N SER A 301 -26.92 30.51 28.22
CA SER A 301 -26.32 29.60 29.21
C SER A 301 -25.25 28.70 28.57
N ILE A 302 -25.53 28.09 27.41
CA ILE A 302 -24.54 27.27 26.68
C ILE A 302 -23.43 28.11 26.04
N GLN A 303 -23.70 29.37 25.66
CA GLN A 303 -22.64 30.29 25.21
C GLN A 303 -21.67 30.62 26.35
N ALA A 304 -22.18 30.77 27.58
CA ALA A 304 -21.36 30.99 28.77
C ALA A 304 -20.59 29.74 29.19
N ASN A 305 -21.19 28.55 29.09
CA ASN A 305 -20.53 27.27 29.29
C ASN A 305 -21.11 26.19 28.35
N PRO A 306 -20.39 25.81 27.28
CA PRO A 306 -20.87 24.81 26.32
C PRO A 306 -21.10 23.40 26.87
N ALA A 307 -20.56 23.08 28.06
CA ALA A 307 -20.76 21.80 28.71
C ALA A 307 -21.88 21.84 29.78
N PHE A 308 -22.63 22.94 29.89
CA PHE A 308 -23.69 23.09 30.89
C PHE A 308 -24.94 22.25 30.53
N ALA A 309 -24.90 20.98 30.91
CA ALA A 309 -25.90 19.97 30.58
C ALA A 309 -27.36 20.33 30.89
N PRO A 310 -27.72 21.03 31.99
CA PRO A 310 -29.13 21.36 32.27
C PRO A 310 -29.80 22.18 31.16
N SER A 311 -29.09 23.14 30.57
CA SER A 311 -29.62 23.94 29.45
C SER A 311 -29.73 23.12 28.17
N HIS A 312 -28.78 22.21 27.92
CA HIS A 312 -28.90 21.27 26.81
C HIS A 312 -30.13 20.37 26.98
N LEU A 313 -30.42 19.88 28.19
CA LEU A 313 -31.58 19.04 28.46
C LEU A 313 -32.89 19.79 28.17
N GLN A 314 -33.03 21.05 28.60
CA GLN A 314 -34.25 21.81 28.32
C GLN A 314 -34.43 22.11 26.83
N LEU A 315 -33.34 22.43 26.13
CA LEU A 315 -33.39 22.59 24.67
C LEU A 315 -33.81 21.30 23.97
N ALA A 316 -33.29 20.14 24.39
CA ALA A 316 -33.68 18.85 23.83
C ALA A 316 -35.17 18.54 24.06
N ARG A 317 -35.72 18.88 25.23
CA ARG A 317 -37.15 18.76 25.53
C ARG A 317 -38.01 19.65 24.64
N LEU A 318 -37.56 20.89 24.39
CA LEU A 318 -38.26 21.81 23.49
C LEU A 318 -38.22 21.31 22.04
N ASP A 319 -37.04 20.87 21.57
CA ASP A 319 -36.85 20.31 20.24
C ASP A 319 -37.78 19.09 20.02
N LEU A 320 -37.87 18.17 21.00
CA LEU A 320 -38.76 17.02 20.92
C LEU A 320 -40.24 17.42 20.85
N LYS A 321 -40.67 18.38 21.69
CA LYS A 321 -42.06 18.87 21.71
C LYS A 321 -42.48 19.51 20.39
N GLU A 322 -41.53 20.12 19.68
CA GLU A 322 -41.75 20.73 18.35
C GLU A 322 -41.68 19.70 17.20
N GLY A 323 -41.39 18.43 17.50
CA GLY A 323 -41.27 17.35 16.52
C GLY A 323 -39.87 17.18 15.92
N TYR A 324 -38.87 17.92 16.41
CA TYR A 324 -37.46 17.82 16.00
C TYR A 324 -36.77 16.67 16.74
N VAL A 325 -37.23 15.44 16.49
CA VAL A 325 -36.80 14.22 17.21
C VAL A 325 -35.30 13.95 17.03
N LYS A 326 -34.75 14.23 15.84
CA LYS A 326 -33.32 14.00 15.54
C LYS A 326 -32.42 14.95 16.31
N GLU A 327 -32.78 16.23 16.33
CA GLU A 327 -32.08 17.29 17.06
C GLU A 327 -32.13 17.06 18.57
N ALA A 328 -33.32 16.69 19.08
CA ALA A 328 -33.51 16.28 20.48
C ALA A 328 -32.65 15.06 20.83
N GLY A 329 -32.64 14.04 19.96
CA GLY A 329 -31.83 12.83 20.09
C GLY A 329 -30.34 13.12 20.17
N GLN A 330 -29.82 13.88 19.20
CA GLN A 330 -28.42 14.28 19.15
C GLN A 330 -28.00 14.99 20.45
N ARG A 331 -28.77 15.99 20.88
CA ARG A 331 -28.45 16.76 22.08
C ARG A 331 -28.53 15.89 23.34
N THR A 332 -29.51 15.01 23.44
CA THR A 332 -29.66 14.07 24.57
C THR A 332 -28.50 13.08 24.65
N ARG A 333 -28.03 12.58 23.49
CA ARG A 333 -26.86 11.71 23.40
C ARG A 333 -25.59 12.43 23.87
N ASP A 334 -25.40 13.68 23.46
CA ASP A 334 -24.22 14.47 23.85
C ASP A 334 -24.18 14.69 25.38
N ILE A 335 -25.35 14.92 26.00
CA ILE A 335 -25.46 15.00 27.47
C ILE A 335 -25.01 13.69 28.13
N LEU A 336 -25.58 12.56 27.69
CA LEU A 336 -25.39 11.26 28.35
C LEU A 336 -24.01 10.64 28.11
N ASN A 337 -23.36 10.96 26.99
CA ASN A 337 -22.06 10.40 26.65
C ASN A 337 -20.87 11.34 26.95
N GLY A 338 -21.08 12.66 27.03
CA GLY A 338 -19.98 13.62 26.97
C GLY A 338 -19.94 14.74 28.01
N MET A 339 -21.04 15.07 28.70
CA MET A 339 -21.13 16.33 29.47
C MET A 339 -20.97 16.21 31.00
N GLN A 340 -20.71 15.02 31.55
CA GLN A 340 -20.63 14.77 33.01
C GLN A 340 -21.73 15.50 33.83
N PRO A 341 -23.02 15.32 33.48
CA PRO A 341 -24.12 16.01 34.15
C PRO A 341 -24.25 15.63 35.63
N ASP A 342 -24.90 16.49 36.41
CA ASP A 342 -25.33 16.14 37.77
C ASP A 342 -26.34 14.97 37.76
N PRO A 343 -26.52 14.24 38.88
CA PRO A 343 -27.36 13.05 38.92
C PRO A 343 -28.82 13.28 38.49
N GLU A 344 -29.37 14.46 38.76
CA GLU A 344 -30.75 14.78 38.40
C GLU A 344 -30.88 15.04 36.90
N THR A 345 -30.01 15.86 36.32
CA THR A 345 -29.94 16.10 34.87
C THR A 345 -29.68 14.81 34.10
N TYR A 346 -28.80 13.95 34.63
CA TYR A 346 -28.52 12.65 34.04
C TYR A 346 -29.77 11.76 33.99
N ARG A 347 -30.49 11.63 35.11
CA ARG A 347 -31.73 10.84 35.18
C ARG A 347 -32.77 11.39 34.20
N PHE A 348 -32.96 12.70 34.16
CA PHE A 348 -33.91 13.32 33.23
C PHE A 348 -33.52 13.19 31.76
N ALA A 349 -32.23 13.18 31.44
CA ALA A 349 -31.75 12.90 30.10
C ALA A 349 -31.97 11.43 29.70
N GLN A 350 -31.84 10.48 30.64
CA GLN A 350 -32.20 9.08 30.40
C GLN A 350 -33.71 8.91 30.13
N GLU A 351 -34.56 9.59 30.89
CA GLU A 351 -36.01 9.60 30.64
C GLU A 351 -36.33 10.18 29.26
N LEU A 352 -35.72 11.31 28.90
CA LEU A 352 -35.90 11.91 27.58
C LEU A 352 -35.41 10.99 26.44
N ALA A 353 -34.30 10.26 26.64
CA ALA A 353 -33.83 9.29 25.67
C ALA A 353 -34.85 8.16 25.45
N LEU A 354 -35.50 7.68 26.51
CA LEU A 354 -36.57 6.69 26.37
C LEU A 354 -37.79 7.27 25.63
N ASP A 355 -38.15 8.53 25.89
CA ASP A 355 -39.26 9.20 25.19
C ASP A 355 -38.97 9.35 23.69
N ILE A 356 -37.75 9.75 23.32
CA ILE A 356 -37.29 9.87 21.92
C ILE A 356 -37.33 8.51 21.22
N GLN A 357 -36.84 7.46 21.89
CA GLN A 357 -36.93 6.10 21.37
C GLN A 357 -38.37 5.66 21.13
N ASN A 358 -39.27 5.96 22.07
CA ASN A 358 -40.69 5.63 21.94
C ASN A 358 -41.36 6.42 20.81
N ASP A 359 -40.93 7.65 20.53
CA ASP A 359 -41.42 8.43 19.38
C ASP A 359 -41.08 7.76 18.05
N TYR A 360 -39.82 7.34 17.86
CA TYR A 360 -39.43 6.55 16.68
C TYR A 360 -40.26 5.27 16.54
N VAL A 361 -40.45 4.53 17.63
CA VAL A 361 -41.28 3.30 17.62
C VAL A 361 -42.73 3.59 17.25
N ARG A 362 -43.35 4.63 17.85
CA ARG A 362 -44.74 5.03 17.55
C ARG A 362 -44.91 5.43 16.08
N GLU A 363 -43.95 6.17 15.53
CA GLU A 363 -43.96 6.58 14.13
C GLU A 363 -43.79 5.37 13.20
N GLY A 364 -42.87 4.45 13.53
CA GLY A 364 -42.73 3.17 12.83
C GLY A 364 -44.02 2.34 12.85
N GLU A 365 -44.70 2.24 14.00
CA GLU A 365 -45.99 1.55 14.12
C GLU A 365 -47.09 2.22 13.28
N ARG A 366 -47.14 3.55 13.29
CA ARG A 366 -48.07 4.33 12.46
C ARG A 366 -47.86 4.06 10.98
N LEU A 367 -46.62 4.04 10.52
CA LEU A 367 -46.26 3.77 9.12
C LEU A 367 -46.55 2.32 8.73
N ASN A 368 -46.32 1.36 9.63
CA ASN A 368 -46.70 -0.04 9.43
C ASN A 368 -48.22 -0.17 9.21
N ASN A 369 -49.02 0.49 10.04
CA ASN A 369 -50.49 0.49 9.92
C ASN A 369 -50.98 1.16 8.62
N GLN A 370 -50.18 2.03 8.01
CA GLN A 370 -50.46 2.65 6.72
C GLN A 370 -49.97 1.84 5.51
N GLY A 371 -49.34 0.69 5.72
CA GLY A 371 -48.74 -0.12 4.65
C GLY A 371 -47.43 0.46 4.09
N LYS A 372 -46.88 1.51 4.73
CA LYS A 372 -45.62 2.16 4.37
C LYS A 372 -44.43 1.45 5.02
N TYR A 373 -44.33 0.14 4.77
CA TYR A 373 -43.43 -0.74 5.52
C TYR A 373 -41.94 -0.39 5.40
N ARG A 374 -41.49 0.20 4.28
CA ARG A 374 -40.09 0.63 4.13
C ARG A 374 -39.75 1.84 5.00
N GLU A 375 -40.65 2.83 5.05
CA GLU A 375 -40.52 3.99 5.93
C GLU A 375 -40.60 3.53 7.40
N ALA A 376 -41.55 2.65 7.73
CA ALA A 376 -41.68 2.06 9.06
C ALA A 376 -40.40 1.36 9.54
N LEU A 377 -39.79 0.55 8.66
CA LEU A 377 -38.54 -0.15 8.96
C LEU A 377 -37.41 0.83 9.29
N GLN A 378 -37.34 1.97 8.59
CA GLN A 378 -36.34 2.99 8.88
C GLN A 378 -36.53 3.60 10.27
N GLU A 379 -37.76 3.93 10.67
CA GLU A 379 -38.03 4.50 12.00
C GLU A 379 -37.68 3.53 13.14
N PHE A 380 -37.99 2.24 12.98
CA PHE A 380 -37.57 1.22 13.96
C PHE A 380 -36.06 1.04 14.04
N GLU A 381 -35.37 1.16 12.91
CA GLU A 381 -33.91 1.12 12.84
C GLU A 381 -33.29 2.36 13.50
N ASP A 382 -33.86 3.55 13.29
CA ASP A 382 -33.47 4.78 13.96
C ASP A 382 -33.67 4.67 15.49
N ALA A 383 -34.77 4.06 15.96
CA ALA A 383 -34.98 3.77 17.38
C ALA A 383 -33.88 2.86 17.97
N ARG A 384 -33.51 1.82 17.21
CA ARG A 384 -32.48 0.84 17.60
C ARG A 384 -31.10 1.49 17.66
N GLU A 385 -30.74 2.26 16.64
CA GLU A 385 -29.43 2.91 16.55
C GLU A 385 -29.29 4.01 17.59
N PHE A 386 -30.32 4.83 17.77
CA PHE A 386 -30.33 5.86 18.81
C PHE A 386 -30.06 5.26 20.19
N CYS A 387 -30.73 4.16 20.53
CA CYS A 387 -30.51 3.47 21.80
C CYS A 387 -29.08 2.97 21.97
N ARG A 388 -28.55 2.29 20.95
CA ARG A 388 -27.18 1.74 20.97
C ARG A 388 -26.12 2.82 21.05
N SER A 389 -26.42 4.03 20.55
CA SER A 389 -25.51 5.16 20.60
C SER A 389 -25.35 5.77 21.99
N ILE A 390 -26.16 5.37 22.98
CA ILE A 390 -26.12 5.86 24.36
C ILE A 390 -25.67 4.73 25.28
N SER A 391 -24.43 4.79 25.77
CA SER A 391 -23.82 3.69 26.54
C SER A 391 -24.52 3.40 27.87
N SER A 392 -25.12 4.43 28.46
CA SER A 392 -25.82 4.37 29.74
C SER A 392 -27.26 3.87 29.65
N LEU A 393 -27.79 3.70 28.43
CA LEU A 393 -29.18 3.31 28.22
C LEU A 393 -29.30 1.81 28.04
N ARG A 394 -30.14 1.17 28.86
CA ARG A 394 -30.48 -0.23 28.68
C ARG A 394 -31.54 -0.38 27.59
N CYS A 395 -31.11 -0.76 26.40
CA CYS A 395 -32.00 -1.04 25.28
C CYS A 395 -32.99 -2.17 25.56
N ARG A 396 -34.22 -2.00 25.05
CA ARG A 396 -35.31 -2.98 25.06
C ARG A 396 -35.68 -3.36 23.62
N PRO A 397 -34.95 -4.30 22.99
CA PRO A 397 -35.14 -4.66 21.58
C PRO A 397 -36.57 -5.07 21.23
N GLU A 398 -37.31 -5.58 22.20
CA GLU A 398 -38.69 -6.02 22.06
C GLU A 398 -39.63 -4.90 21.56
N LEU A 399 -39.27 -3.63 21.79
CA LEU A 399 -40.06 -2.47 21.37
C LEU A 399 -40.05 -2.24 19.85
N TRP A 400 -38.96 -2.54 19.16
CA TRP A 400 -38.86 -2.35 17.70
C TRP A 400 -38.79 -3.67 16.93
N ASP A 401 -38.30 -4.77 17.51
CA ASP A 401 -38.13 -6.04 16.79
C ASP A 401 -39.46 -6.59 16.26
N ARG A 402 -40.55 -6.44 17.03
CA ARG A 402 -41.90 -6.80 16.58
C ARG A 402 -42.34 -5.94 15.39
N GLY A 403 -42.09 -4.63 15.46
CA GLY A 403 -42.41 -3.68 14.39
C GLY A 403 -41.61 -3.94 13.12
N ILE A 404 -40.31 -4.24 13.24
CA ILE A 404 -39.41 -4.66 12.15
C ILE A 404 -39.93 -5.94 11.51
N ALA A 405 -40.31 -6.94 12.30
CA ALA A 405 -40.84 -8.19 11.79
C ALA A 405 -42.16 -7.96 11.02
N GLN A 406 -43.05 -7.12 11.55
CA GLN A 406 -44.30 -6.75 10.87
C GLN A 406 -44.03 -5.99 9.56
N ALA A 407 -43.09 -5.04 9.55
CA ALA A 407 -42.70 -4.29 8.35
C ALA A 407 -42.16 -5.22 7.27
N LYS A 408 -41.26 -6.14 7.64
CA LYS A 408 -40.68 -7.12 6.71
C LYS A 408 -41.75 -8.05 6.13
N ASN A 409 -42.65 -8.58 6.96
CA ASN A 409 -43.77 -9.39 6.47
C ASN A 409 -44.66 -8.58 5.51
N GLY A 410 -44.97 -7.32 5.83
CA GLY A 410 -45.72 -6.45 4.93
C GLY A 410 -45.05 -6.18 3.58
N ILE A 411 -43.72 -6.01 3.55
CA ILE A 411 -42.95 -5.88 2.29
C ILE A 411 -43.04 -7.17 1.48
N TYR A 412 -42.91 -8.32 2.14
CA TYR A 412 -43.03 -9.63 1.51
C TYR A 412 -44.43 -9.85 0.91
N ASP A 413 -45.49 -9.54 1.67
CA ASP A 413 -46.87 -9.59 1.19
C ASP A 413 -47.11 -8.68 -0.02
N ASN A 414 -46.48 -7.50 -0.05
CA ASN A 414 -46.55 -6.61 -1.19
C ASN A 414 -45.91 -7.22 -2.44
N TYR A 415 -44.78 -7.93 -2.31
CA TYR A 415 -44.22 -8.67 -3.44
C TYR A 415 -45.18 -9.77 -3.91
N LEU A 416 -45.74 -10.57 -3.01
CA LEU A 416 -46.67 -11.63 -3.37
C LEU A 416 -47.90 -11.09 -4.11
N LYS A 417 -48.53 -10.02 -3.59
CA LYS A 417 -49.67 -9.35 -4.24
C LYS A 417 -49.32 -8.80 -5.61
N ALA A 418 -48.17 -8.11 -5.74
CA ALA A 418 -47.72 -7.57 -7.02
C ALA A 418 -47.44 -8.68 -8.04
N GLY A 419 -46.87 -9.81 -7.59
CA GLY A 419 -46.60 -10.97 -8.44
C GLY A 419 -47.87 -11.68 -8.88
N GLN A 420 -48.84 -11.85 -7.98
CA GLN A 420 -50.17 -12.37 -8.29
C GLN A 420 -50.91 -11.47 -9.28
N GLN A 421 -50.83 -10.15 -9.11
CA GLN A 421 -51.43 -9.18 -10.03
C GLN A 421 -50.79 -9.25 -11.42
N ALA A 422 -49.45 -9.32 -11.51
CA ALA A 422 -48.75 -9.48 -12.78
C ALA A 422 -49.12 -10.81 -13.47
N LEU A 423 -49.27 -11.89 -12.69
CA LEU A 423 -49.73 -13.19 -13.20
C LEU A 423 -51.15 -13.11 -13.75
N ALA A 424 -52.08 -12.48 -13.02
CA ALA A 424 -53.46 -12.27 -13.46
C ALA A 424 -53.56 -11.43 -14.76
N GLN A 425 -52.63 -10.49 -14.95
CA GLN A 425 -52.50 -9.68 -16.16
C GLN A 425 -51.75 -10.39 -17.30
N LYS A 426 -51.39 -11.67 -17.15
CA LYS A 426 -50.60 -12.47 -18.10
C LYS A 426 -49.20 -11.91 -18.39
N GLN A 427 -48.67 -11.05 -17.53
CA GLN A 427 -47.31 -10.51 -17.61
C GLN A 427 -46.32 -11.49 -16.99
N LEU A 428 -46.19 -12.68 -17.60
CA LEU A 428 -45.48 -13.81 -16.98
C LEU A 428 -44.02 -13.51 -16.64
N GLY A 429 -43.29 -12.76 -17.48
CA GLY A 429 -41.91 -12.38 -17.20
C GLY A 429 -41.77 -11.49 -15.96
N GLN A 430 -42.72 -10.57 -15.76
CA GLN A 430 -42.75 -9.71 -14.57
C GLN A 430 -43.15 -10.50 -13.33
N ALA A 431 -44.17 -11.35 -13.43
CA ALA A 431 -44.59 -12.22 -12.33
C ALA A 431 -43.46 -13.16 -11.86
N GLU A 432 -42.72 -13.75 -12.80
CA GLU A 432 -41.56 -14.60 -12.50
C GLU A 432 -40.45 -13.82 -11.78
N LYS A 433 -40.17 -12.59 -12.22
CA LYS A 433 -39.18 -11.73 -11.56
C LYS A 433 -39.62 -11.41 -10.12
N ILE A 434 -40.86 -10.98 -9.93
CA ILE A 434 -41.39 -10.63 -8.61
C ILE A 434 -41.39 -11.85 -7.67
N ALA A 435 -41.76 -13.03 -8.16
CA ALA A 435 -41.71 -14.27 -7.38
C ALA A 435 -40.28 -14.62 -6.92
N ARG A 436 -39.27 -14.41 -7.77
CA ARG A 436 -37.86 -14.54 -7.36
C ARG A 436 -37.44 -13.50 -6.33
N ASP A 437 -37.83 -12.24 -6.54
CA ASP A 437 -37.52 -11.16 -5.60
C ASP A 437 -38.16 -11.43 -4.22
N ALA A 438 -39.38 -11.96 -4.20
CA ALA A 438 -40.07 -12.40 -2.98
C ALA A 438 -39.32 -13.54 -2.27
N GLN A 439 -38.90 -14.58 -3.01
CA GLN A 439 -38.10 -15.69 -2.44
C GLN A 439 -36.79 -15.17 -1.84
N ALA A 440 -36.05 -14.34 -2.57
CA ALA A 440 -34.80 -13.77 -2.10
C ALA A 440 -35.01 -12.91 -0.84
N PHE A 441 -36.07 -12.10 -0.82
CA PHE A 441 -36.40 -11.26 0.32
C PHE A 441 -36.74 -12.10 1.58
N ALA A 442 -37.54 -13.17 1.43
CA ALA A 442 -37.84 -14.10 2.52
C ALA A 442 -36.57 -14.79 3.04
N GLN A 443 -35.70 -15.27 2.15
CA GLN A 443 -34.45 -15.95 2.53
C GLN A 443 -33.45 -15.03 3.24
N GLN A 444 -33.42 -13.75 2.91
CA GLN A 444 -32.59 -12.75 3.59
C GLN A 444 -33.17 -12.33 4.95
N ASN A 445 -34.45 -12.57 5.20
CA ASN A 445 -35.17 -12.10 6.38
C ASN A 445 -35.83 -13.23 7.19
N LYS A 446 -35.17 -14.39 7.28
CA LYS A 446 -35.68 -15.62 7.93
C LYS A 446 -36.12 -15.46 9.38
N THR A 447 -35.58 -14.48 10.10
CA THR A 447 -35.99 -14.21 11.49
C THR A 447 -37.38 -13.57 11.57
N ALA A 448 -37.81 -12.87 10.52
CA ALA A 448 -39.12 -12.25 10.43
C ALA A 448 -40.09 -13.06 9.56
N ILE A 449 -39.60 -13.72 8.52
CA ILE A 449 -40.38 -14.47 7.54
C ILE A 449 -40.02 -15.96 7.69
N GLY A 450 -40.97 -16.76 8.20
CA GLY A 450 -40.72 -18.15 8.58
C GLY A 450 -40.24 -19.04 7.43
N ASP A 451 -40.84 -18.90 6.24
CA ASP A 451 -40.43 -19.60 5.03
C ASP A 451 -40.81 -18.83 3.75
N ASP A 452 -40.36 -19.33 2.59
CA ASP A 452 -40.63 -18.81 1.25
C ASP A 452 -41.67 -19.65 0.49
N VAL A 453 -42.54 -20.40 1.19
CA VAL A 453 -43.51 -21.32 0.56
C VAL A 453 -44.45 -20.57 -0.38
N ASP A 454 -44.98 -19.43 0.02
CA ASP A 454 -45.90 -18.65 -0.82
C ASP A 454 -45.23 -18.11 -2.08
N ALA A 455 -43.99 -17.63 -1.98
CA ALA A 455 -43.23 -17.19 -3.13
C ALA A 455 -42.86 -18.36 -4.07
N ARG A 456 -42.59 -19.56 -3.53
CA ARG A 456 -42.44 -20.80 -4.34
C ARG A 456 -43.75 -21.22 -5.00
N ASN A 457 -44.88 -21.11 -4.31
CA ASN A 457 -46.19 -21.41 -4.88
C ASN A 457 -46.52 -20.44 -6.03
N LEU A 458 -46.31 -19.14 -5.83
CA LEU A 458 -46.45 -18.14 -6.89
C LEU A 458 -45.55 -18.44 -8.09
N MET A 459 -44.28 -18.77 -7.85
CA MET A 459 -43.37 -19.19 -8.93
C MET A 459 -43.92 -20.39 -9.69
N ARG A 460 -44.39 -21.42 -8.98
CA ARG A 460 -44.97 -22.62 -9.59
C ARG A 460 -46.20 -22.29 -10.43
N GLU A 461 -47.07 -21.39 -9.97
CA GLU A 461 -48.23 -20.91 -10.74
C GLU A 461 -47.84 -20.17 -12.01
N VAL A 462 -46.81 -19.31 -11.95
CA VAL A 462 -46.25 -18.63 -13.13
C VAL A 462 -45.72 -19.66 -14.14
N GLN A 463 -44.97 -20.66 -13.68
CA GLN A 463 -44.42 -21.71 -14.56
C GLN A 463 -45.52 -22.64 -15.11
N GLN A 464 -46.62 -22.85 -14.37
CA GLN A 464 -47.81 -23.55 -14.87
C GLN A 464 -48.44 -22.82 -16.07
N GLN A 465 -48.42 -21.48 -16.09
CA GLN A 465 -48.89 -20.71 -17.25
C GLN A 465 -47.93 -20.79 -18.44
N TYR A 466 -46.61 -20.74 -18.22
CA TYR A 466 -45.63 -20.99 -19.30
C TYR A 466 -45.80 -22.38 -19.90
N TYR A 467 -45.97 -23.41 -19.06
CA TYR A 467 -46.28 -24.76 -19.48
C TYR A 467 -47.53 -24.81 -20.36
N ALA A 468 -48.63 -24.19 -19.92
CA ALA A 468 -49.88 -24.14 -20.68
C ALA A 468 -49.72 -23.43 -22.04
N ASN A 469 -48.95 -22.33 -22.09
CA ASN A 469 -48.65 -21.62 -23.33
C ASN A 469 -47.85 -22.50 -24.31
N PHE A 470 -46.80 -23.18 -23.84
CA PHE A 470 -46.03 -24.10 -24.70
C PHE A 470 -46.87 -25.27 -25.21
N MET A 471 -47.77 -25.81 -24.38
CA MET A 471 -48.74 -26.81 -24.81
C MET A 471 -49.68 -26.27 -25.90
N ALA A 472 -50.16 -25.04 -25.77
CA ALA A 472 -51.01 -24.40 -26.77
C ALA A 472 -50.25 -24.12 -28.08
N ASP A 473 -49.02 -23.63 -28.01
CA ASP A 473 -48.14 -23.41 -29.16
C ASP A 473 -47.85 -24.73 -29.89
N GLY A 474 -47.58 -25.80 -29.13
CA GLY A 474 -47.38 -27.13 -29.67
C GLY A 474 -48.61 -27.65 -30.40
N ARG A 475 -49.82 -27.49 -29.83
CA ARG A 475 -51.08 -27.85 -30.52
C ARG A 475 -51.28 -27.04 -31.79
N LYS A 476 -51.04 -25.73 -31.75
CA LYS A 476 -51.17 -24.85 -32.92
C LYS A 476 -50.21 -25.25 -34.05
N ALA A 477 -48.95 -25.50 -33.71
CA ALA A 477 -47.95 -25.99 -34.67
C ALA A 477 -48.31 -27.37 -35.22
N LEU A 478 -48.85 -28.27 -34.39
CA LEU A 478 -49.30 -29.60 -34.81
C LEU A 478 -50.48 -29.52 -35.80
N GLN A 479 -51.45 -28.65 -35.54
CA GLN A 479 -52.57 -28.37 -36.46
C GLN A 479 -52.08 -27.78 -37.80
N ALA A 480 -51.06 -26.92 -37.75
CA ALA A 480 -50.41 -26.37 -38.94
C ALA A 480 -49.46 -27.36 -39.65
N LYS A 481 -49.39 -28.62 -39.20
CA LYS A 481 -48.46 -29.66 -39.70
C LYS A 481 -46.98 -29.28 -39.59
N GLN A 482 -46.64 -28.32 -38.73
CA GLN A 482 -45.28 -27.92 -38.41
C GLN A 482 -44.71 -28.83 -37.30
N PHE A 483 -44.54 -30.11 -37.61
CA PHE A 483 -44.25 -31.15 -36.63
C PHE A 483 -42.97 -30.90 -35.81
N SER A 484 -41.93 -30.33 -36.41
CA SER A 484 -40.69 -29.97 -35.70
C SER A 484 -40.94 -28.87 -34.65
N ASN A 485 -41.61 -27.78 -35.03
CA ASN A 485 -41.96 -26.69 -34.11
C ASN A 485 -42.89 -27.18 -32.99
N ALA A 486 -43.84 -28.05 -33.32
CA ALA A 486 -44.74 -28.67 -32.36
C ALA A 486 -43.97 -29.50 -31.33
N LEU A 487 -43.04 -30.34 -31.79
CA LEU A 487 -42.20 -31.16 -30.93
C LEU A 487 -41.36 -30.29 -29.98
N THR A 488 -40.69 -29.26 -30.51
CA THR A 488 -39.90 -28.33 -29.68
C THR A 488 -40.74 -27.61 -28.63
N ALA A 489 -41.97 -27.20 -28.97
CA ALA A 489 -42.86 -26.58 -27.99
C ALA A 489 -43.28 -27.56 -26.89
N PHE A 490 -43.62 -28.81 -27.23
CA PHE A 490 -43.94 -29.84 -26.25
C PHE A 490 -42.74 -30.24 -25.38
N GLU A 491 -41.52 -30.25 -25.92
CA GLU A 491 -40.30 -30.44 -25.13
C GLU A 491 -40.11 -29.32 -24.12
N LYS A 492 -40.25 -28.05 -24.52
CA LYS A 492 -40.21 -26.92 -23.59
C LYS A 492 -41.26 -27.01 -22.49
N ALA A 493 -42.46 -27.47 -22.84
CA ALA A 493 -43.50 -27.74 -21.84
C ALA A 493 -43.05 -28.84 -20.87
N LYS A 494 -42.55 -29.97 -21.38
CA LYS A 494 -42.05 -31.07 -20.55
C LYS A 494 -40.94 -30.63 -19.59
N ASP A 495 -39.99 -29.83 -20.06
CA ASP A 495 -38.89 -29.31 -19.24
C ASP A 495 -39.43 -28.46 -18.08
N LYS A 496 -40.37 -27.55 -18.36
CA LYS A 496 -41.04 -26.76 -17.31
C LYS A 496 -41.79 -27.64 -16.31
N ALA A 497 -42.46 -28.69 -16.78
CA ALA A 497 -43.18 -29.60 -15.90
C ALA A 497 -42.25 -30.36 -14.95
N LEU A 498 -41.09 -30.81 -15.44
CA LEU A 498 -40.08 -31.49 -14.64
C LEU A 498 -39.41 -30.54 -13.64
N ASP A 499 -38.94 -29.39 -14.10
CA ASP A 499 -38.18 -28.42 -13.28
C ASP A 499 -38.97 -27.92 -12.07
N TYR A 500 -40.29 -27.75 -12.23
CA TYR A 500 -41.17 -27.16 -11.21
C TYR A 500 -42.22 -28.14 -10.67
N GLN A 501 -42.11 -29.43 -10.99
CA GLN A 501 -43.04 -30.49 -10.57
C GLN A 501 -44.51 -30.11 -10.84
N LEU A 502 -44.77 -29.62 -12.05
CA LEU A 502 -46.07 -29.09 -12.45
C LEU A 502 -47.06 -30.21 -12.76
N LYS A 503 -48.36 -29.87 -12.75
CA LYS A 503 -49.39 -30.80 -13.17
C LYS A 503 -49.43 -30.86 -14.70
N GLU A 504 -49.02 -31.98 -15.26
CA GLU A 504 -49.09 -32.23 -16.70
C GLU A 504 -50.53 -32.41 -17.20
N GLN A 505 -50.79 -31.97 -18.43
CA GLN A 505 -52.04 -32.25 -19.16
C GLN A 505 -52.07 -33.73 -19.58
N ALA A 506 -53.23 -34.39 -19.44
CA ALA A 506 -53.38 -35.83 -19.68
C ALA A 506 -53.00 -36.28 -21.11
N ASP A 507 -53.10 -35.39 -22.09
CA ASP A 507 -52.78 -35.67 -23.49
C ASP A 507 -51.36 -35.26 -23.90
N ALA A 508 -50.53 -34.72 -23.00
CA ALA A 508 -49.19 -34.22 -23.32
C ALA A 508 -48.28 -35.29 -23.96
N VAL A 509 -48.27 -36.51 -23.41
CA VAL A 509 -47.49 -37.64 -23.95
C VAL A 509 -48.00 -38.03 -25.34
N SER A 510 -49.32 -38.08 -25.54
CA SER A 510 -49.93 -38.42 -26.82
C SER A 510 -49.60 -37.38 -27.90
N LEU A 511 -49.74 -36.09 -27.58
CA LEU A 511 -49.44 -35.00 -28.50
C LEU A 511 -47.96 -34.94 -28.87
N THR A 512 -47.07 -35.18 -27.89
CA THR A 512 -45.62 -35.27 -28.14
C THR A 512 -45.31 -36.40 -29.12
N ARG A 513 -45.93 -37.59 -28.96
CA ARG A 513 -45.78 -38.71 -29.89
C ARG A 513 -46.32 -38.39 -31.29
N GLN A 514 -47.47 -37.72 -31.38
CA GLN A 514 -48.07 -37.29 -32.64
C GLN A 514 -47.17 -36.31 -33.41
N ALA A 515 -46.47 -35.41 -32.69
CA ALA A 515 -45.49 -34.50 -33.30
C ALA A 515 -44.17 -35.21 -33.66
N ALA A 516 -43.69 -36.11 -32.79
CA ALA A 516 -42.41 -36.80 -32.98
C ALA A 516 -42.41 -37.75 -34.18
N LYS A 517 -43.50 -38.49 -34.41
CA LYS A 517 -43.56 -39.51 -35.46
C LYS A 517 -43.26 -38.97 -36.87
N PRO A 518 -43.88 -37.89 -37.37
CA PRO A 518 -43.55 -37.33 -38.68
C PRO A 518 -42.13 -36.77 -38.76
N VAL A 519 -41.58 -36.22 -37.67
CA VAL A 519 -40.19 -35.74 -37.61
C VAL A 519 -39.22 -36.90 -37.79
N LEU A 520 -39.46 -38.01 -37.10
CA LEU A 520 -38.70 -39.26 -37.24
C LEU A 520 -38.80 -39.81 -38.67
N LEU A 521 -40.00 -39.86 -39.27
CA LEU A 521 -40.19 -40.31 -40.65
C LEU A 521 -39.42 -39.44 -41.66
N ALA A 522 -39.46 -38.11 -41.52
CA ALA A 522 -38.70 -37.20 -42.37
C ALA A 522 -37.19 -37.44 -42.24
N LYS A 523 -36.70 -37.66 -41.02
CA LYS A 523 -35.30 -37.94 -40.74
C LYS A 523 -34.84 -39.28 -41.32
N ILE A 524 -35.68 -40.32 -41.22
CA ILE A 524 -35.45 -41.60 -41.90
C ILE A 524 -35.36 -41.38 -43.41
N GLY A 525 -36.27 -40.60 -44.00
CA GLY A 525 -36.24 -40.29 -45.43
C GLY A 525 -34.94 -39.60 -45.88
N VAL A 526 -34.42 -38.66 -45.10
CA VAL A 526 -33.11 -38.02 -45.37
C VAL A 526 -31.97 -39.03 -45.27
N ALA A 527 -31.95 -39.86 -44.21
CA ALA A 527 -30.94 -40.89 -44.02
C ALA A 527 -30.95 -41.93 -45.15
N GLU A 528 -32.13 -42.26 -45.68
CA GLU A 528 -32.29 -43.14 -46.83
C GLU A 528 -31.66 -42.54 -48.10
N GLN A 529 -31.83 -41.23 -48.34
CA GLN A 529 -31.18 -40.53 -49.45
C GLN A 529 -29.66 -40.49 -49.28
N GLN A 530 -29.17 -40.32 -48.04
CA GLN A 530 -27.74 -40.39 -47.74
C GLN A 530 -27.18 -41.78 -48.05
N ALA A 531 -27.89 -42.86 -47.67
CA ALA A 531 -27.49 -44.22 -48.00
C ALA A 531 -27.43 -44.44 -49.52
N LEU A 532 -28.45 -43.98 -50.27
CA LEU A 532 -28.46 -44.05 -51.74
C LEU A 532 -27.33 -43.23 -52.40
N GLY A 533 -26.96 -42.10 -51.80
CA GLY A 533 -25.84 -41.25 -52.24
C GLY A 533 -24.47 -41.74 -51.77
N ASN A 534 -24.36 -42.95 -51.23
CA ASN A 534 -23.14 -43.53 -50.66
C ASN A 534 -22.50 -42.72 -49.50
N LEU A 535 -23.29 -41.91 -48.79
CA LEU A 535 -22.89 -41.16 -47.60
C LEU A 535 -23.14 -41.98 -46.33
N LEU A 536 -22.54 -43.17 -46.26
CA LEU A 536 -22.89 -44.21 -45.28
C LEU A 536 -22.63 -43.80 -43.82
N ALA A 537 -21.56 -43.06 -43.56
CA ALA A 537 -21.29 -42.55 -42.22
C ALA A 537 -22.41 -41.63 -41.71
N GLN A 538 -22.87 -40.71 -42.56
CA GLN A 538 -23.97 -39.80 -42.22
C GLN A 538 -25.28 -40.56 -42.03
N ALA A 539 -25.56 -41.53 -42.91
CA ALA A 539 -26.75 -42.38 -42.81
C ALA A 539 -26.76 -43.19 -41.49
N ARG A 540 -25.61 -43.74 -41.06
CA ARG A 540 -25.47 -44.44 -39.77
C ARG A 540 -25.67 -43.51 -38.58
N THR A 541 -25.10 -42.31 -38.60
CA THR A 541 -25.32 -41.31 -37.55
C THR A 541 -26.81 -40.96 -37.45
N ALA A 542 -27.45 -40.67 -38.58
CA ALA A 542 -28.88 -40.35 -38.62
C ALA A 542 -29.74 -41.54 -38.13
N ALA A 543 -29.39 -42.78 -38.46
CA ALA A 543 -30.06 -43.98 -37.95
C ALA A 543 -29.92 -44.11 -36.43
N GLY A 544 -28.73 -43.86 -35.87
CA GLY A 544 -28.51 -43.84 -34.43
C GLY A 544 -29.36 -42.78 -33.71
N GLU A 545 -29.45 -41.57 -34.27
CA GLU A 545 -30.28 -40.51 -33.73
C GLU A 545 -31.78 -40.82 -33.81
N VAL A 546 -32.24 -41.45 -34.90
CA VAL A 546 -33.63 -41.93 -35.04
C VAL A 546 -33.95 -42.95 -33.94
N SER A 547 -33.07 -43.93 -33.72
CA SER A 547 -33.23 -44.94 -32.66
C SER A 547 -33.33 -44.30 -31.27
N ALA A 548 -32.43 -43.36 -30.96
CA ALA A 548 -32.48 -42.62 -29.69
C ALA A 548 -33.78 -41.83 -29.51
N MET A 549 -34.26 -41.18 -30.58
CA MET A 549 -35.55 -40.46 -30.57
C MET A 549 -36.74 -41.41 -30.42
N GLN A 550 -36.72 -42.60 -31.02
CA GLN A 550 -37.78 -43.61 -30.82
C GLN A 550 -37.90 -44.02 -29.35
N VAL A 551 -36.77 -44.20 -28.67
CA VAL A 551 -36.76 -44.47 -27.22
C VAL A 551 -37.28 -43.26 -26.44
N LYS A 552 -36.74 -42.05 -26.70
CA LYS A 552 -37.09 -40.81 -25.98
C LYS A 552 -38.60 -40.53 -25.99
N TYR A 553 -39.28 -40.80 -27.11
CA TYR A 553 -40.70 -40.52 -27.27
C TYR A 553 -41.59 -41.76 -27.08
N GLY A 554 -41.03 -42.93 -26.78
CA GLY A 554 -41.79 -44.18 -26.61
C GLY A 554 -42.45 -44.65 -27.90
N LEU A 555 -41.75 -44.51 -29.03
CA LEU A 555 -42.16 -44.90 -30.39
C LEU A 555 -41.42 -46.15 -30.91
N VAL A 556 -40.72 -46.88 -30.04
CA VAL A 556 -39.97 -48.10 -30.40
C VAL A 556 -40.89 -49.17 -31.02
N ASN A 557 -42.13 -49.27 -30.56
CA ASN A 557 -43.12 -50.25 -31.04
C ASN A 557 -44.08 -49.68 -32.10
N ASP A 558 -43.81 -48.49 -32.66
CA ASP A 558 -44.62 -47.95 -33.74
C ASP A 558 -44.33 -48.71 -35.05
N LYS A 559 -45.32 -49.48 -35.52
CA LYS A 559 -45.17 -50.38 -36.68
C LYS A 559 -44.69 -49.69 -37.95
N ASP A 560 -45.15 -48.46 -38.20
CA ASP A 560 -44.81 -47.72 -39.42
C ASP A 560 -43.36 -47.21 -39.37
N LEU A 561 -42.96 -46.63 -38.23
CA LEU A 561 -41.57 -46.24 -38.00
C LEU A 561 -40.62 -47.43 -38.03
N ASP A 562 -40.98 -48.57 -37.42
CA ASP A 562 -40.16 -49.77 -37.41
C ASP A 562 -39.94 -50.33 -38.83
N VAL A 563 -40.99 -50.39 -39.65
CA VAL A 563 -40.87 -50.82 -41.06
C VAL A 563 -39.95 -49.90 -41.84
N LYS A 564 -40.11 -48.57 -41.69
CA LYS A 564 -39.25 -47.58 -42.38
C LYS A 564 -37.80 -47.63 -41.90
N PHE A 565 -37.60 -47.77 -40.59
CA PHE A 565 -36.26 -47.85 -40.00
C PHE A 565 -35.53 -49.12 -40.41
N ARG A 566 -36.21 -50.28 -40.45
CA ARG A 566 -35.65 -51.52 -41.00
C ARG A 566 -35.29 -51.37 -42.49
N GLY A 567 -36.13 -50.68 -43.27
CA GLY A 567 -35.84 -50.33 -44.65
C GLY A 567 -34.56 -49.50 -44.81
N LEU A 568 -34.36 -48.49 -43.97
CA LEU A 568 -33.12 -47.69 -43.92
C LEU A 568 -31.90 -48.57 -43.59
N SER A 569 -31.98 -49.38 -42.54
CA SER A 569 -30.89 -50.29 -42.15
C SER A 569 -30.52 -51.25 -43.28
N GLN A 570 -31.52 -51.80 -43.97
CA GLN A 570 -31.30 -52.67 -45.13
C GLN A 570 -30.64 -51.92 -46.30
N ARG A 571 -31.00 -50.66 -46.56
CA ARG A 571 -30.35 -49.85 -47.60
C ARG A 571 -28.89 -49.53 -47.29
N ILE A 572 -28.60 -49.12 -46.05
CA ILE A 572 -27.22 -48.89 -45.58
C ILE A 572 -26.38 -50.16 -45.80
N PHE A 573 -26.89 -51.28 -45.31
CA PHE A 573 -26.23 -52.58 -45.45
C PHE A 573 -26.04 -53.00 -46.91
N SER A 574 -27.07 -52.87 -47.75
CA SER A 574 -26.97 -53.21 -49.16
C SER A 574 -25.94 -52.37 -49.91
N GLN A 575 -25.84 -51.07 -49.61
CA GLN A 575 -24.86 -50.19 -50.24
C GLN A 575 -23.44 -50.48 -49.75
N GLU A 576 -23.26 -50.82 -48.47
CA GLU A 576 -21.99 -51.30 -47.92
C GLU A 576 -21.50 -52.56 -48.65
N CYS A 577 -22.40 -53.51 -48.89
CA CYS A 577 -22.07 -54.72 -49.62
C CYS A 577 -21.71 -54.46 -51.08
N GLN A 578 -22.38 -53.52 -51.76
CA GLN A 578 -22.00 -53.10 -53.11
C GLN A 578 -20.60 -52.46 -53.15
N ASN A 579 -20.26 -51.63 -52.16
CA ASN A 579 -18.92 -51.03 -52.08
C ASN A 579 -17.85 -52.09 -51.82
N ALA A 580 -18.11 -53.04 -50.91
CA ALA A 580 -17.19 -54.13 -50.60
C ALA A 580 -16.96 -55.06 -51.80
N GLN A 581 -18.03 -55.39 -52.54
CA GLN A 581 -17.94 -56.16 -53.79
C GLN A 581 -17.11 -55.40 -54.84
N SER A 582 -17.34 -54.09 -55.00
CA SER A 582 -16.59 -53.26 -55.95
C SER A 582 -15.10 -53.21 -55.60
N ALA A 583 -14.76 -53.12 -54.31
CA ALA A 583 -13.38 -53.15 -53.84
C ALA A 583 -12.72 -54.52 -54.09
N TYR A 584 -13.43 -55.62 -53.78
CA TYR A 584 -12.99 -56.98 -54.12
C TYR A 584 -12.67 -57.11 -55.62
N ASP A 585 -13.61 -56.71 -56.48
CA ASP A 585 -13.48 -56.81 -57.93
C ASP A 585 -12.34 -55.94 -58.48
N GLN A 586 -12.06 -54.79 -57.84
CA GLN A 586 -10.94 -53.94 -58.18
C GLN A 586 -9.61 -54.62 -57.85
N TYR A 587 -9.44 -55.09 -56.61
CA TYR A 587 -8.21 -55.76 -56.17
C TYR A 587 -7.93 -57.02 -56.99
N TYR A 588 -8.96 -57.83 -57.25
CA TYR A 588 -8.84 -59.02 -58.07
C TYR A 588 -8.40 -58.69 -59.51
N ARG A 589 -8.98 -57.66 -60.15
CA ARG A 589 -8.54 -57.21 -61.48
C ARG A 589 -7.10 -56.71 -61.49
N THR A 590 -6.71 -55.95 -60.46
CA THR A 590 -5.32 -55.48 -60.29
C THR A 590 -4.36 -56.66 -60.16
N ALA A 591 -4.72 -57.68 -59.39
CA ALA A 591 -3.91 -58.89 -59.26
C ALA A 591 -3.72 -59.62 -60.60
N LEU A 592 -4.79 -59.80 -61.38
CA LEU A 592 -4.70 -60.44 -62.71
C LEU A 592 -3.78 -59.65 -63.66
N GLN A 593 -3.88 -58.31 -63.64
CA GLN A 593 -2.99 -57.46 -64.42
C GLN A 593 -1.52 -57.65 -63.99
N LEU A 594 -1.24 -57.56 -62.68
CA LEU A 594 0.12 -57.73 -62.15
C LEU A 594 0.68 -59.13 -62.45
N SER A 595 -0.16 -60.17 -62.39
CA SER A 595 0.24 -61.53 -62.77
C SER A 595 0.59 -61.61 -64.26
N SER A 596 -0.12 -60.90 -65.14
CA SER A 596 0.19 -60.87 -66.58
C SER A 596 1.51 -60.15 -66.88
N GLU A 597 1.86 -59.16 -66.05
CA GLU A 597 3.14 -58.43 -66.09
C GLU A 597 4.28 -59.20 -65.41
N LYS A 598 4.03 -60.44 -64.95
CA LYS A 598 4.95 -61.29 -64.20
C LYS A 598 5.40 -60.69 -62.87
N LYS A 599 4.61 -59.79 -62.26
CA LYS A 599 4.86 -59.19 -60.94
C LYS A 599 4.07 -59.95 -59.87
N PHE A 600 4.38 -61.24 -59.72
CA PHE A 600 3.65 -62.19 -58.89
C PHE A 600 3.62 -61.83 -57.39
N TYR A 601 4.69 -61.25 -56.83
CA TYR A 601 4.67 -60.77 -55.45
C TYR A 601 3.59 -59.69 -55.22
N LEU A 602 3.55 -58.68 -56.09
CA LEU A 602 2.54 -57.61 -56.00
C LEU A 602 1.13 -58.14 -56.32
N ALA A 603 1.03 -59.10 -57.24
CA ALA A 603 -0.25 -59.76 -57.54
C ALA A 603 -0.78 -60.54 -56.33
N ALA A 604 0.08 -61.24 -55.59
CA ALA A 604 -0.30 -61.95 -54.37
C ALA A 604 -0.84 -60.99 -53.30
N ASN A 605 -0.14 -59.88 -53.04
CA ASN A 605 -0.63 -58.86 -52.10
C ASN A 605 -2.01 -58.31 -52.51
N ALA A 606 -2.23 -58.04 -53.80
CA ALA A 606 -3.53 -57.59 -54.29
C ALA A 606 -4.64 -58.66 -54.13
N LEU A 607 -4.32 -59.95 -54.23
CA LEU A 607 -5.29 -61.03 -53.97
C LEU A 607 -5.60 -61.15 -52.47
N GLU A 608 -4.61 -60.97 -51.61
CA GLU A 608 -4.81 -60.92 -50.16
C GLU A 608 -5.75 -59.77 -49.76
N GLU A 609 -5.60 -58.59 -50.36
CA GLU A 609 -6.52 -57.46 -50.18
C GLU A 609 -7.94 -57.77 -50.69
N ALA A 610 -8.07 -58.49 -51.81
CA ALA A 610 -9.37 -58.96 -52.29
C ALA A 610 -9.99 -59.92 -51.26
N ILE A 611 -9.25 -60.93 -50.79
CA ILE A 611 -9.72 -61.90 -49.79
C ILE A 611 -10.09 -61.19 -48.48
N ALA A 612 -9.30 -60.22 -48.03
CA ALA A 612 -9.58 -59.41 -46.85
C ALA A 612 -10.90 -58.64 -47.01
N SER A 613 -11.12 -57.96 -48.14
CA SER A 613 -12.37 -57.25 -48.45
C SER A 613 -13.60 -58.17 -48.35
N ALA A 614 -13.49 -59.41 -48.84
CA ALA A 614 -14.57 -60.40 -48.73
C ALA A 614 -14.80 -60.88 -47.28
N ARG A 615 -13.72 -61.14 -46.52
CA ARG A 615 -13.79 -61.64 -45.13
C ARG A 615 -14.29 -60.60 -44.14
N GLU A 616 -13.78 -59.36 -44.23
CA GLU A 616 -14.16 -58.25 -43.35
C GLU A 616 -15.63 -57.86 -43.53
N ASN A 617 -16.19 -58.12 -44.71
CA ASN A 617 -17.59 -57.89 -45.04
C ASN A 617 -18.40 -59.18 -45.07
N GLY A 618 -18.20 -60.08 -44.09
CA GLY A 618 -18.83 -61.41 -44.04
C GLY A 618 -20.36 -61.44 -44.12
N GLY A 619 -21.04 -60.33 -43.81
CA GLY A 619 -22.49 -60.20 -44.00
C GLY A 619 -22.92 -60.10 -45.48
N CYS A 620 -22.01 -59.74 -46.38
CA CYS A 620 -22.30 -59.40 -47.76
C CYS A 620 -22.27 -60.57 -48.74
N ALA A 621 -22.00 -61.80 -48.26
CA ALA A 621 -21.91 -63.02 -49.06
C ALA A 621 -20.96 -62.92 -50.29
N ILE A 622 -19.89 -62.11 -50.17
CA ILE A 622 -18.84 -61.97 -51.19
C ILE A 622 -17.97 -63.23 -51.15
N SER A 623 -17.84 -63.93 -52.28
CA SER A 623 -17.02 -65.15 -52.37
C SER A 623 -15.56 -64.83 -52.64
N SER A 624 -14.64 -65.29 -51.76
CA SER A 624 -13.19 -65.18 -51.96
C SER A 624 -12.60 -66.26 -52.87
N ALA A 625 -13.41 -67.24 -53.30
CA ALA A 625 -12.93 -68.47 -53.93
C ALA A 625 -12.09 -68.23 -55.19
N THR A 626 -12.43 -67.21 -56.00
CA THR A 626 -11.67 -66.89 -57.22
C THR A 626 -10.30 -66.28 -56.90
N ALA A 627 -10.21 -65.45 -55.86
CA ALA A 627 -8.94 -64.91 -55.38
C ALA A 627 -8.08 -65.98 -54.70
N ASP A 628 -8.67 -66.87 -53.90
CA ASP A 628 -7.97 -67.99 -53.25
C ASP A 628 -7.32 -68.94 -54.27
N VAL A 629 -8.05 -69.29 -55.34
CA VAL A 629 -7.54 -70.14 -56.43
C VAL A 629 -6.39 -69.46 -57.15
N GLU A 630 -6.54 -68.18 -57.47
CA GLU A 630 -5.50 -67.43 -58.18
C GLU A 630 -4.25 -67.24 -57.32
N LEU A 631 -4.41 -66.99 -56.02
CA LEU A 631 -3.30 -66.85 -55.07
C LEU A 631 -2.52 -68.15 -54.98
N THR A 632 -3.22 -69.29 -54.91
CA THR A 632 -2.61 -70.62 -54.93
C THR A 632 -1.82 -70.87 -56.22
N ARG A 633 -2.35 -70.41 -57.37
CA ARG A 633 -1.69 -70.56 -58.69
C ARG A 633 -0.36 -69.80 -58.74
N ILE A 634 -0.28 -68.62 -58.12
CA ILE A 634 0.89 -67.75 -58.16
C ILE A 634 1.76 -67.79 -56.91
N ASP A 635 1.45 -68.62 -55.91
CA ASP A 635 2.16 -68.69 -54.63
C ASP A 635 3.66 -68.95 -54.83
N ALA A 636 4.02 -69.98 -55.61
CA ALA A 636 5.42 -70.32 -55.86
C ALA A 636 6.22 -69.20 -56.58
N PRO A 637 5.75 -68.59 -57.70
CA PRO A 637 6.45 -67.47 -58.31
C PRO A 637 6.42 -66.18 -57.47
N ALA A 638 5.39 -65.96 -56.65
CA ALA A 638 5.33 -64.82 -55.73
C ALA A 638 6.39 -64.92 -54.63
N ARG A 639 6.48 -66.08 -53.95
CA ARG A 639 7.52 -66.35 -52.93
C ARG A 639 8.93 -66.24 -53.49
N TYR A 640 9.15 -66.70 -54.72
CA TYR A 640 10.44 -66.54 -55.37
C TYR A 640 10.80 -65.06 -55.56
N GLN A 641 9.87 -64.24 -56.03
CA GLN A 641 10.10 -62.80 -56.17
C GLN A 641 10.29 -62.10 -54.82
N GLU A 642 9.56 -62.54 -53.80
CA GLU A 642 9.76 -62.08 -52.43
C GLU A 642 11.18 -62.39 -51.95
N MET A 643 11.71 -63.57 -52.22
CA MET A 643 13.11 -63.90 -51.89
C MET A 643 14.10 -63.01 -52.64
N LEU A 644 13.85 -62.64 -53.89
CA LEU A 644 14.70 -61.69 -54.62
C LEU A 644 14.64 -60.29 -53.99
N ILE A 645 13.46 -59.82 -53.59
CA ILE A 645 13.31 -58.57 -52.83
C ILE A 645 14.05 -58.67 -51.48
N GLN A 646 14.02 -59.83 -50.84
CA GLN A 646 14.76 -60.09 -49.60
C GLN A 646 16.28 -60.08 -49.83
N VAL A 647 16.78 -60.59 -50.96
CA VAL A 647 18.19 -60.48 -51.34
C VAL A 647 18.59 -59.00 -51.43
N ASP A 648 17.81 -58.19 -52.16
CA ASP A 648 18.07 -56.75 -52.27
C ASP A 648 18.05 -56.06 -50.89
N ALA A 649 17.11 -56.44 -50.03
CA ALA A 649 17.03 -55.94 -48.66
C ALA A 649 18.26 -56.35 -47.82
N LEU A 650 18.72 -57.60 -47.89
CA LEU A 650 19.91 -58.08 -47.17
C LEU A 650 21.19 -57.38 -47.68
N VAL A 651 21.30 -57.17 -48.99
CA VAL A 651 22.40 -56.40 -49.59
C VAL A 651 22.40 -54.97 -49.09
N SER A 652 21.23 -54.31 -49.01
CA SER A 652 21.14 -52.95 -48.48
C SER A 652 21.55 -52.85 -47.00
N LYS A 653 21.31 -53.92 -46.21
CA LYS A 653 21.67 -54.03 -44.80
C LYS A 653 23.13 -54.41 -44.53
N GLY A 654 23.96 -54.64 -45.57
CA GLY A 654 25.33 -55.09 -45.37
C GLY A 654 25.48 -56.59 -45.12
N GLN A 655 24.38 -57.36 -45.13
CA GLN A 655 24.33 -58.78 -44.81
C GLN A 655 24.66 -59.65 -46.02
N MET A 656 25.89 -59.53 -46.53
CA MET A 656 26.27 -60.06 -47.84
C MET A 656 26.27 -61.59 -47.90
N ALA A 657 26.72 -62.27 -46.85
CA ALA A 657 26.77 -63.73 -46.82
C ALA A 657 25.36 -64.35 -46.83
N GLU A 658 24.44 -63.75 -46.07
CA GLU A 658 23.03 -64.14 -46.02
C GLU A 658 22.34 -63.84 -47.35
N ALA A 659 22.61 -62.68 -47.97
CA ALA A 659 22.09 -62.35 -49.30
C ALA A 659 22.50 -63.39 -50.36
N VAL A 660 23.76 -63.86 -50.33
CA VAL A 660 24.24 -64.92 -51.22
C VAL A 660 23.49 -66.23 -50.97
N GLN A 661 23.30 -66.62 -49.71
CA GLN A 661 22.55 -67.84 -49.37
C GLN A 661 21.08 -67.76 -49.80
N THR A 662 20.41 -66.64 -49.55
CA THR A 662 19.02 -66.42 -49.96
C THR A 662 18.88 -66.44 -51.48
N TYR A 663 19.83 -65.88 -52.22
CA TYR A 663 19.82 -65.94 -53.69
C TYR A 663 19.98 -67.38 -54.21
N LEU A 664 20.85 -68.18 -53.60
CA LEU A 664 21.01 -69.61 -53.93
C LEU A 664 19.75 -70.41 -53.63
N GLN A 665 19.10 -70.15 -52.49
CA GLN A 665 17.81 -70.75 -52.15
C GLN A 665 16.72 -70.35 -53.15
N ALA A 666 16.70 -69.09 -53.60
CA ALA A 666 15.78 -68.63 -54.63
C ALA A 666 16.04 -69.37 -55.97
N GLY A 667 17.29 -69.64 -56.30
CA GLY A 667 17.67 -70.46 -57.45
C GLY A 667 17.20 -71.90 -57.35
N GLN A 668 17.32 -72.52 -56.17
CA GLN A 668 16.80 -73.86 -55.90
C GLN A 668 15.26 -73.89 -56.04
N GLN A 669 14.56 -72.94 -55.42
CA GLN A 669 13.10 -72.82 -55.53
C GLN A 669 12.65 -72.58 -56.98
N TYR A 670 13.41 -71.78 -57.74
CA TYR A 670 13.13 -71.57 -59.16
C TYR A 670 13.13 -72.87 -59.97
N GLN A 671 14.07 -73.78 -59.66
CA GLN A 671 14.15 -75.09 -60.30
C GLN A 671 13.06 -76.03 -59.79
N ASP A 672 12.93 -76.17 -58.47
CA ASP A 672 12.01 -77.13 -57.83
C ASP A 672 10.54 -76.86 -58.17
N ALA A 673 10.16 -75.58 -58.32
CA ALA A 673 8.79 -75.18 -58.63
C ALA A 673 8.51 -74.97 -60.13
N ASP A 674 9.49 -75.29 -60.99
CA ASP A 674 9.45 -75.06 -62.45
C ASP A 674 8.98 -73.64 -62.79
N LEU A 675 9.63 -72.62 -62.21
CA LEU A 675 9.17 -71.24 -62.34
C LEU A 675 9.37 -70.65 -63.74
N ALA A 676 10.12 -71.34 -64.60
CA ALA A 676 10.27 -70.99 -66.02
C ALA A 676 8.93 -70.97 -66.75
N ARG A 677 7.98 -71.86 -66.39
CA ARG A 677 6.62 -71.88 -66.97
C ARG A 677 5.80 -70.63 -66.69
N PHE A 678 6.16 -69.87 -65.66
CA PHE A 678 5.58 -68.55 -65.34
C PHE A 678 6.29 -67.39 -66.06
N GLY A 679 7.24 -67.71 -66.95
CA GLY A 679 8.01 -66.73 -67.73
C GLY A 679 9.02 -65.94 -66.90
N LEU A 680 9.38 -66.42 -65.71
CA LEU A 680 10.46 -65.92 -64.88
C LEU A 680 11.82 -66.45 -65.37
N VAL A 681 12.91 -65.78 -64.99
CA VAL A 681 14.29 -66.18 -65.32
C VAL A 681 15.15 -66.02 -64.07
N HIS A 682 15.98 -67.01 -63.76
CA HIS A 682 16.98 -66.94 -62.69
C HIS A 682 18.39 -66.99 -63.28
N ALA A 683 19.18 -65.93 -63.05
CA ALA A 683 20.58 -65.91 -63.45
C ALA A 683 21.43 -66.72 -62.47
N GLN A 684 22.46 -67.41 -62.95
CA GLN A 684 23.46 -68.04 -62.08
C GLN A 684 24.11 -67.00 -61.15
N LEU A 685 24.42 -67.36 -59.90
CA LEU A 685 24.90 -66.43 -58.87
C LEU A 685 26.08 -65.57 -59.34
N VAL A 686 27.04 -66.15 -60.07
CA VAL A 686 28.18 -65.39 -60.61
C VAL A 686 27.73 -64.34 -61.62
N ASN A 687 26.84 -64.69 -62.55
CA ASN A 687 26.31 -63.73 -63.54
C ASN A 687 25.50 -62.62 -62.87
N PHE A 688 24.69 -62.98 -61.87
CA PHE A 688 23.96 -62.02 -61.06
C PHE A 688 24.92 -61.08 -60.31
N GLY A 689 25.96 -61.63 -59.69
CA GLY A 689 27.01 -60.86 -59.03
C GLY A 689 27.76 -59.92 -59.96
N VAL A 690 28.19 -60.36 -61.14
CA VAL A 690 28.93 -59.53 -62.12
C VAL A 690 28.10 -58.32 -62.56
N GLN A 691 26.78 -58.50 -62.71
CA GLN A 691 25.86 -57.43 -63.12
C GLN A 691 25.45 -56.51 -61.95
N HIS A 692 25.69 -56.91 -60.71
CA HIS A 692 25.29 -56.16 -59.54
C HIS A 692 26.07 -54.84 -59.39
N ALA A 693 25.48 -53.86 -58.69
CA ALA A 693 26.10 -52.55 -58.44
C ALA A 693 26.85 -52.46 -57.09
N ASN A 694 26.39 -53.20 -56.08
CA ASN A 694 26.98 -53.18 -54.74
C ASN A 694 28.33 -53.91 -54.67
N LYS A 695 29.42 -53.16 -54.48
CA LYS A 695 30.80 -53.66 -54.45
C LYS A 695 31.02 -54.72 -53.36
N THR A 696 30.40 -54.57 -52.19
CA THR A 696 30.58 -55.49 -51.06
C THR A 696 29.87 -56.82 -51.33
N PHE A 697 28.70 -56.78 -51.99
CA PHE A 697 28.01 -57.99 -52.42
C PHE A 697 28.84 -58.75 -53.45
N ILE A 698 29.38 -58.04 -54.46
CA ILE A 698 30.25 -58.65 -55.48
C ILE A 698 31.50 -59.28 -54.82
N ALA A 699 32.08 -58.62 -53.81
CA ALA A 699 33.19 -59.16 -53.05
C ALA A 699 32.84 -60.47 -52.31
N GLU A 700 31.65 -60.56 -51.71
CA GLU A 700 31.22 -61.80 -51.05
C GLU A 700 30.88 -62.90 -52.06
N VAL A 701 30.26 -62.56 -53.21
CA VAL A 701 30.05 -63.51 -54.32
C VAL A 701 31.41 -64.01 -54.85
N THR A 702 32.42 -63.13 -54.94
CA THR A 702 33.79 -63.50 -55.36
C THR A 702 34.39 -64.52 -54.42
N LYS A 703 34.24 -64.30 -53.11
CA LYS A 703 34.71 -65.20 -52.07
C LYS A 703 33.97 -66.54 -52.12
N TYR A 704 32.65 -66.52 -52.30
CA TYR A 704 31.84 -67.73 -52.47
C TYR A 704 32.27 -68.53 -53.71
N ALA A 705 32.40 -67.90 -54.87
CA ALA A 705 32.82 -68.54 -56.12
C ALA A 705 34.23 -69.14 -56.01
N ALA A 706 35.18 -68.43 -55.38
CA ALA A 706 36.53 -68.94 -55.15
C ALA A 706 36.57 -70.16 -54.22
N ALA A 707 35.68 -70.23 -53.23
CA ALA A 707 35.62 -71.34 -52.28
C ALA A 707 34.89 -72.58 -52.82
N ASN A 708 33.98 -72.43 -53.79
CA ASN A 708 33.10 -73.50 -54.29
C ASN A 708 33.50 -74.01 -55.69
N ALA A 709 34.80 -74.21 -55.92
CA ALA A 709 35.37 -74.79 -57.14
C ALA A 709 35.12 -74.02 -58.46
N GLU A 710 34.72 -72.75 -58.40
CA GLU A 710 34.63 -71.83 -59.55
C GLU A 710 35.68 -70.70 -59.52
N PRO A 711 36.97 -70.97 -59.23
CA PRO A 711 37.97 -69.91 -59.06
C PRO A 711 38.27 -69.15 -60.37
N VAL A 712 37.94 -69.72 -61.54
CA VAL A 712 38.05 -69.02 -62.83
C VAL A 712 36.94 -67.97 -62.99
N ALA A 713 35.70 -68.30 -62.61
CA ALA A 713 34.57 -67.37 -62.68
C ALA A 713 34.74 -66.21 -61.67
N ALA A 714 35.41 -66.47 -60.55
CA ALA A 714 35.79 -65.45 -59.57
C ALA A 714 36.73 -64.36 -60.14
N ILE A 715 37.45 -64.63 -61.24
CA ILE A 715 38.29 -63.62 -61.91
C ILE A 715 37.42 -62.51 -62.52
N ASP A 716 36.28 -62.84 -63.10
CA ASP A 716 35.42 -61.84 -63.74
C ASP A 716 34.74 -60.94 -62.69
N LEU A 717 34.44 -61.49 -61.51
CA LEU A 717 34.00 -60.69 -60.36
C LEU A 717 35.13 -59.79 -59.83
N LEU A 718 36.37 -60.26 -59.77
CA LEU A 718 37.53 -59.42 -59.42
C LEU A 718 37.74 -58.28 -60.42
N LYS A 719 37.65 -58.57 -61.73
CA LYS A 719 37.73 -57.54 -62.78
C LYS A 719 36.60 -56.52 -62.62
N ARG A 720 35.38 -56.98 -62.31
CA ARG A 720 34.24 -56.09 -62.03
C ARG A 720 34.50 -55.21 -60.81
N LEU A 721 35.03 -55.75 -59.73
CA LEU A 721 35.41 -54.98 -58.54
C LEU A 721 36.47 -53.91 -58.84
N ILE A 722 37.45 -54.25 -59.68
CA ILE A 722 38.47 -53.29 -60.15
C ILE A 722 37.82 -52.16 -60.96
N VAL A 723 36.94 -52.49 -61.91
CA VAL A 723 36.19 -51.48 -62.70
C VAL A 723 35.32 -50.59 -61.81
N LEU A 724 34.83 -51.11 -60.68
CA LEU A 724 34.07 -50.36 -59.69
C LEU A 724 34.96 -49.64 -58.67
N ASP A 725 36.26 -49.47 -58.89
CA ASP A 725 37.21 -48.81 -57.97
C ASP A 725 37.23 -49.40 -56.55
N TYR A 726 36.99 -50.71 -56.40
CA TYR A 726 37.11 -51.38 -55.12
C TYR A 726 38.59 -51.55 -54.76
N SER A 727 39.13 -50.70 -53.88
CA SER A 727 40.57 -50.60 -53.63
C SER A 727 40.98 -50.95 -52.18
N GLY A 728 42.28 -51.18 -51.98
CA GLY A 728 42.88 -51.36 -50.67
C GLY A 728 43.15 -52.81 -50.26
N TYR A 729 43.31 -53.02 -48.95
CA TYR A 729 43.71 -54.30 -48.35
C TYR A 729 42.72 -55.46 -48.64
N ASN A 730 41.43 -55.16 -48.75
CA ASN A 730 40.39 -56.17 -48.99
C ASN A 730 40.42 -56.73 -50.42
N LEU A 731 40.66 -55.89 -51.44
CA LEU A 731 40.85 -56.39 -52.82
C LEU A 731 42.11 -57.26 -52.90
N ASN A 732 43.21 -56.86 -52.25
CA ASN A 732 44.44 -57.65 -52.21
C ASN A 732 44.20 -59.04 -51.59
N LYS A 733 43.45 -59.11 -50.48
CA LYS A 733 43.06 -60.38 -49.85
C LYS A 733 42.20 -61.26 -50.75
N LEU A 734 41.23 -60.68 -51.46
CA LEU A 734 40.38 -61.44 -52.39
C LEU A 734 41.19 -61.96 -53.58
N GLN A 735 42.08 -61.13 -54.12
CA GLN A 735 43.02 -61.56 -55.15
C GLN A 735 43.95 -62.67 -54.68
N GLU A 736 44.47 -62.56 -53.44
CA GLU A 736 45.29 -63.61 -52.84
C GLU A 736 44.49 -64.91 -52.68
N LEU A 737 43.26 -64.84 -52.15
CA LEU A 737 42.36 -65.99 -52.01
C LEU A 737 42.09 -66.67 -53.37
N VAL A 738 41.65 -65.90 -54.37
CA VAL A 738 41.35 -66.44 -55.71
C VAL A 738 42.61 -67.03 -56.33
N GLY A 739 43.76 -66.35 -56.21
CA GLY A 739 45.05 -66.83 -56.70
C GLY A 739 45.49 -68.14 -56.05
N GLU A 740 45.33 -68.27 -54.73
CA GLU A 740 45.64 -69.50 -54.01
C GLU A 740 44.72 -70.66 -54.41
N GLN A 741 43.42 -70.40 -54.62
CA GLN A 741 42.47 -71.43 -55.04
C GLN A 741 42.70 -71.87 -56.49
N LEU A 742 42.97 -70.92 -57.40
CA LEU A 742 43.41 -71.23 -58.76
C LEU A 742 44.68 -72.09 -58.76
N ALA A 743 45.69 -71.72 -57.96
CA ALA A 743 46.92 -72.49 -57.87
C ALA A 743 46.72 -73.88 -57.29
N THR A 744 45.83 -74.02 -56.30
CA THR A 744 45.49 -75.32 -55.72
C THR A 744 44.83 -76.23 -56.74
N ARG A 745 43.83 -75.71 -57.48
CA ARG A 745 43.16 -76.44 -58.55
C ARG A 745 44.14 -76.88 -59.64
N ASP A 746 44.96 -75.95 -60.11
CA ASP A 746 45.84 -76.21 -61.25
C ASP A 746 47.04 -77.09 -60.88
N ALA A 747 47.57 -76.98 -59.65
CA ALA A 747 48.63 -77.87 -59.16
C ALA A 747 48.12 -79.30 -58.97
N GLN A 748 46.86 -79.48 -58.55
CA GLN A 748 46.22 -80.79 -58.50
C GLN A 748 46.02 -81.38 -59.90
N ALA A 749 45.64 -80.55 -60.88
CA ALA A 749 45.42 -80.98 -62.25
C ALA A 749 46.74 -81.28 -63.00
N ASN A 750 47.80 -80.48 -62.80
CA ASN A 750 49.10 -80.65 -63.45
C ASN A 750 50.27 -80.13 -62.59
N PRO A 751 50.84 -80.95 -61.70
CA PRO A 751 51.88 -80.52 -60.76
C PRO A 751 53.19 -80.04 -61.41
N LYS A 752 53.49 -80.47 -62.64
CA LYS A 752 54.75 -80.12 -63.35
C LYS A 752 54.61 -78.89 -64.26
N ALA A 753 53.44 -78.26 -64.27
CA ALA A 753 53.20 -77.12 -65.14
C ALA A 753 54.12 -75.93 -64.80
N ASN A 754 54.45 -75.12 -65.81
CA ASN A 754 55.14 -73.86 -65.58
C ASN A 754 54.18 -72.87 -64.90
N TYR A 755 54.23 -72.84 -63.57
CA TYR A 755 53.35 -72.04 -62.73
C TYR A 755 53.40 -70.53 -63.04
N LYS A 756 54.51 -70.02 -63.59
CA LYS A 756 54.59 -68.61 -64.01
C LYS A 756 53.74 -68.34 -65.26
N ALA A 757 53.83 -69.22 -66.26
CA ALA A 757 53.04 -69.13 -67.48
C ALA A 757 51.53 -69.29 -67.19
N MET A 758 51.16 -70.18 -66.28
CA MET A 758 49.74 -70.35 -65.88
C MET A 758 49.22 -69.15 -65.09
N ALA A 759 50.02 -68.51 -64.24
CA ALA A 759 49.58 -67.29 -63.55
C ALA A 759 49.34 -66.13 -64.54
N GLU A 760 50.10 -66.08 -65.64
CA GLU A 760 49.95 -65.11 -66.71
C GLU A 760 48.67 -65.31 -67.52
N THR A 761 48.19 -66.54 -67.73
CA THR A 761 46.93 -66.76 -68.48
C THR A 761 45.72 -66.18 -67.74
N TYR A 762 45.71 -66.18 -66.41
CA TYR A 762 44.62 -65.60 -65.62
C TYR A 762 44.70 -64.08 -65.47
N THR A 763 45.91 -63.52 -65.45
CA THR A 763 46.11 -62.09 -65.23
C THR A 763 46.31 -61.29 -66.51
N ALA A 764 46.69 -61.93 -67.61
CA ALA A 764 47.04 -61.33 -68.90
C ALA A 764 48.04 -60.15 -68.76
N GLY A 765 48.92 -60.19 -67.76
CA GLY A 765 49.86 -59.10 -67.46
C GLY A 765 49.22 -57.85 -66.83
N ASN A 766 47.93 -57.87 -66.46
CA ASN A 766 47.25 -56.75 -65.83
C ASN A 766 47.88 -56.43 -64.46
N LYS A 767 48.39 -55.20 -64.32
CA LYS A 767 49.06 -54.71 -63.10
C LYS A 767 48.13 -54.70 -61.89
N ASP A 768 46.83 -54.54 -62.09
CA ASP A 768 45.84 -54.49 -61.01
C ASP A 768 45.56 -55.88 -60.41
N LEU A 769 45.90 -56.96 -61.13
CA LEU A 769 45.81 -58.35 -60.65
C LEU A 769 47.15 -58.89 -60.10
N LYS A 770 48.11 -58.01 -59.81
CA LYS A 770 49.46 -58.40 -59.37
C LYS A 770 49.46 -59.24 -58.09
N LYS A 771 48.51 -59.04 -57.17
CA LYS A 771 48.44 -59.83 -55.94
C LYS A 771 47.95 -61.24 -56.20
N LEU A 772 46.97 -61.40 -57.10
CA LEU A 772 46.51 -62.71 -57.57
C LEU A 772 47.66 -63.49 -58.19
N ASN A 773 48.39 -62.86 -59.13
CA ASN A 773 49.53 -63.48 -59.80
C ASN A 773 50.59 -63.97 -58.78
N LYS A 774 50.98 -63.12 -57.83
CA LYS A 774 51.97 -63.47 -56.81
C LYS A 774 51.49 -64.59 -55.87
N ALA A 775 50.23 -64.52 -55.42
CA ALA A 775 49.66 -65.54 -54.54
C ALA A 775 49.57 -66.89 -55.23
N TYR A 776 49.11 -66.91 -56.48
CA TYR A 776 49.08 -68.10 -57.32
C TYR A 776 50.46 -68.75 -57.40
N GLN A 777 51.49 -68.00 -57.84
CA GLN A 777 52.84 -68.55 -58.02
C GLN A 777 53.42 -69.10 -56.71
N LYS A 778 53.24 -68.36 -55.60
CA LYS A 778 53.72 -68.75 -54.28
C LYS A 778 53.04 -70.03 -53.79
N LYS A 779 51.71 -70.13 -53.97
CA LYS A 779 50.93 -71.28 -53.52
C LYS A 779 51.22 -72.50 -54.38
N PHE A 780 51.27 -72.37 -55.70
CA PHE A 780 51.59 -73.46 -56.61
C PHE A 780 52.95 -74.08 -56.27
N LYS A 781 54.00 -73.24 -56.16
CA LYS A 781 55.35 -73.67 -55.75
C LYS A 781 55.42 -74.31 -54.35
N LYS A 782 54.45 -74.04 -53.46
CA LYS A 782 54.39 -74.70 -52.15
C LYS A 782 53.74 -76.09 -52.25
N LEU A 783 52.84 -76.28 -53.21
CA LEU A 783 52.11 -77.53 -53.42
C LEU A 783 52.87 -78.53 -54.30
N THR A 784 53.83 -78.05 -55.10
CA THR A 784 54.64 -78.80 -56.06
C THR A 784 56.12 -78.66 -55.74
#